data_AF-X7YWW4-F1
#
_entry.id   AF-X7YWW4-F1
#
_cell.length_a   1.000
_cell.length_b   1.000
_cell.length_c   1.000
_cell.angle_alpha   90.00
_cell.angle_beta   90.00
_cell.angle_gamma   90.00
#
_symmetry.space_group_name_H-M   'P 1'
#
loop_
_entity.id
_entity.type
_entity.pdbx_description
1 polymer ?
#
loop_
_entity_poly.entity_id
_entity_poly.type
_entity_poly.pdbx_seq_one_letter_code
_entity_poly.pdbx_strand_id
1 'polypeptide(L)'
;MADAVGESETLARILTEHGPLSAEDIAARLLERDVTDPDTLVDRFLDELDCAARQLVDEKWVWLPAVLAGRVFTHRLCAEELAYDALNVTPDLDPVTALCEHEQYQRLADGSPAGAVLADFDDELLERRGIPDEAVDPAGTLLLAPGTLGALGLSEGDLAGVRLTEEGLVVERVTEVASAQGVGARLAATLDAGQPTYFDAAVWTVCAEEPQLFTEPLPPLSEIVDDHGLARHGEWLAPGGFDFGAWHFKRGCEALAERHELDPNDAVTLYVLVTLHDQIAVLLDAGVAPEEALAAATEGATGPDMDLVGEFGAALADPLLAELLVAETIGTDRVGTAGLGLFAEVLESKVPRPARVACRWLRAVALERLGDIEAAERELVAAETMNPDWPLPLFDLARIASDRGDVERGLTLLRRAGAEPDYPLVELLEMYRAEPRRDVGRNDLCWCGSGRKYKKCHLGREQLPLDDRARWLYAKAIQHALVSGWNDLLIEVADERSRHAGDDPDALNTALGDPLVIDAVLFEGGAFEEFLEIRGSLLPDDERLLAQQWLSVPRSVFEVERVQRGYSVTVRDLRTGDTHQVREHAAGRQLKTGQLVCARALPAGDTMRFFGGVEPVALHERDRLINLLDTEPDAVTLVAYLSLRFAPAAVRVAAPPDSAPE
;
A
#
# COMPACT_ATOMS: atom_id res chain seq x y z
N MET A 1 6.71 24.43 6.32
CA MET A 1 7.56 24.18 7.51
C MET A 1 7.66 25.36 8.45
N ALA A 2 8.03 26.59 8.02
CA ALA A 2 8.15 27.72 8.96
C ALA A 2 6.80 28.18 9.58
N ASP A 3 5.69 28.10 8.84
CA ASP A 3 4.37 28.44 9.37
C ASP A 3 3.81 27.35 10.32
N ALA A 4 4.00 26.07 9.99
CA ALA A 4 3.54 24.93 10.79
C ALA A 4 4.11 24.90 12.22
N VAL A 5 5.38 25.27 12.41
CA VAL A 5 6.02 25.33 13.74
C VAL A 5 5.39 26.41 14.62
N GLY A 6 5.08 27.59 14.06
CA GLY A 6 4.44 28.68 14.82
C GLY A 6 2.98 28.40 15.15
N GLU A 7 2.30 27.61 14.32
CA GLU A 7 0.91 27.21 14.54
C GLU A 7 0.81 26.14 15.67
N SER A 8 1.72 25.15 15.70
CA SER A 8 1.77 24.13 16.76
C SER A 8 2.11 24.74 18.15
N GLU A 9 3.05 25.69 18.20
CA GLU A 9 3.33 26.46 19.42
C GLU A 9 2.10 27.22 19.93
N THR A 10 1.27 27.73 19.01
CA THR A 10 0.04 28.45 19.37
C THR A 10 -0.99 27.51 19.99
N LEU A 11 -1.18 26.32 19.42
CA LEU A 11 -2.05 25.29 19.99
C LEU A 11 -1.55 24.81 21.35
N ALA A 12 -0.26 24.49 21.46
CA ALA A 12 0.38 24.07 22.71
C ALA A 12 0.11 25.09 23.84
N ARG A 13 0.25 26.39 23.55
CA ARG A 13 -0.07 27.45 24.52
C ARG A 13 -1.54 27.48 24.89
N ILE A 14 -2.46 27.38 23.92
CA ILE A 14 -3.91 27.39 24.19
C ILE A 14 -4.29 26.25 25.13
N LEU A 15 -3.89 25.03 24.81
CA LEU A 15 -4.24 23.84 25.59
C LEU A 15 -3.52 23.78 26.95
N THR A 16 -2.31 24.34 27.05
CA THR A 16 -1.60 24.46 28.33
C THR A 16 -2.24 25.53 29.24
N GLU A 17 -2.68 26.67 28.69
CA GLU A 17 -3.28 27.77 29.45
C GLU A 17 -4.70 27.44 29.93
N HIS A 18 -5.47 26.72 29.12
CA HIS A 18 -6.90 26.50 29.37
C HIS A 18 -7.26 25.08 29.82
N GLY A 19 -6.32 24.12 29.71
CA GLY A 19 -6.59 22.72 29.96
C GLY A 19 -7.38 22.06 28.82
N PRO A 20 -8.11 20.96 29.10
CA PRO A 20 -8.87 20.24 28.09
C PRO A 20 -9.95 21.11 27.43
N LEU A 21 -10.00 21.14 26.10
CA LEU A 21 -10.97 21.91 25.31
C LEU A 21 -11.59 21.07 24.17
N SER A 22 -12.81 21.38 23.76
CA SER A 22 -13.38 20.81 22.53
C SER A 22 -12.73 21.40 21.28
N ALA A 23 -12.86 20.71 20.14
CA ALA A 23 -12.42 21.23 18.85
C ALA A 23 -13.03 22.62 18.53
N GLU A 24 -14.31 22.82 18.83
CA GLU A 24 -15.01 24.11 18.66
C GLU A 24 -14.40 25.22 19.54
N ASP A 25 -14.08 24.92 20.80
CA ASP A 25 -13.46 25.88 21.71
C ASP A 25 -12.03 26.23 21.28
N ILE A 26 -11.28 25.27 20.73
CA ILE A 26 -9.95 25.51 20.15
C ILE A 26 -10.05 26.43 18.94
N ALA A 27 -10.96 26.14 18.00
CA ALA A 27 -11.20 26.98 16.82
C ALA A 27 -11.56 28.42 17.22
N ALA A 28 -12.45 28.59 18.20
CA ALA A 28 -12.81 29.90 18.73
C ALA A 28 -11.61 30.66 19.31
N ARG A 29 -10.70 29.96 20.01
CA ARG A 29 -9.49 30.57 20.58
C ARG A 29 -8.41 30.88 19.56
N LEU A 30 -8.30 30.09 18.50
CA LEU A 30 -7.43 30.40 17.37
C LEU A 30 -7.91 31.66 16.65
N LEU A 31 -9.22 31.81 16.48
CA LEU A 31 -9.84 33.02 15.92
C LEU A 31 -9.54 34.27 16.77
N GLU A 32 -9.60 34.16 18.11
CA GLU A 32 -9.23 35.25 19.03
C GLU A 32 -7.75 35.68 18.91
N ARG A 33 -6.91 34.85 18.28
CA ARG A 33 -5.48 35.09 18.05
C ARG A 33 -5.15 35.49 16.62
N ASP A 34 -6.16 35.89 15.84
CA ASP A 34 -6.03 36.33 14.44
C ASP A 34 -5.46 35.24 13.50
N VAL A 35 -5.62 33.96 13.86
CA VAL A 35 -5.27 32.84 12.97
C VAL A 35 -6.26 32.76 11.82
N THR A 36 -5.74 32.66 10.59
CA THR A 36 -6.57 32.56 9.39
C THR A 36 -7.03 31.11 9.21
N ASP A 37 -8.32 30.91 9.01
CA ASP A 37 -8.96 29.59 8.78
C ASP A 37 -8.75 28.57 9.91
N PRO A 38 -9.31 28.83 11.12
CA PRO A 38 -9.08 28.00 12.30
C PRO A 38 -9.64 26.58 12.17
N ASP A 39 -10.70 26.36 11.38
CA ASP A 39 -11.33 25.04 11.26
C ASP A 39 -10.42 24.06 10.53
N THR A 40 -9.88 24.45 9.36
CA THR A 40 -8.88 23.66 8.63
C THR A 40 -7.63 23.40 9.47
N LEU A 41 -7.22 24.39 10.28
CA LEU A 41 -6.07 24.24 11.16
C LEU A 41 -6.33 23.27 12.32
N VAL A 42 -7.54 23.30 12.88
CA VAL A 42 -7.99 22.33 13.89
C VAL A 42 -7.95 20.94 13.26
N ASP A 43 -8.62 20.70 12.14
CA ASP A 43 -8.65 19.39 11.47
C ASP A 43 -7.22 18.83 11.29
N ARG A 44 -6.30 19.65 10.77
CA ARG A 44 -4.90 19.25 10.59
C ARG A 44 -4.17 18.91 11.90
N PHE A 45 -4.42 19.63 12.99
CA PHE A 45 -3.80 19.32 14.29
C PHE A 45 -4.44 18.15 15.01
N LEU A 46 -5.71 17.87 14.72
CA LEU A 46 -6.45 16.75 15.28
C LEU A 46 -6.10 15.43 14.60
N ASP A 47 -5.37 15.45 13.49
CA ASP A 47 -4.88 14.24 12.82
C ASP A 47 -3.79 13.47 13.63
N GLU A 48 -3.51 13.85 14.89
CA GLU A 48 -2.62 13.24 15.91
C GLU A 48 -1.13 13.06 15.54
N LEU A 49 -0.81 13.05 14.24
CA LEU A 49 0.52 12.86 13.66
C LEU A 49 1.35 14.16 13.67
N ASP A 50 0.68 15.31 13.53
CA ASP A 50 1.33 16.61 13.33
C ASP A 50 1.81 17.29 14.63
N CYS A 51 1.23 16.91 15.78
CA CYS A 51 1.60 17.49 17.06
C CYS A 51 1.24 16.61 18.26
N ALA A 52 1.79 16.96 19.43
CA ALA A 52 1.61 16.22 20.67
C ALA A 52 0.26 16.51 21.36
N ALA A 53 -0.77 16.94 20.61
CA ALA A 53 -2.12 17.04 21.12
C ALA A 53 -2.80 15.67 21.03
N ARG A 54 -3.57 15.29 22.05
CA ARG A 54 -4.31 14.02 22.06
C ARG A 54 -5.74 14.20 22.54
N GLN A 55 -6.62 13.37 22.02
CA GLN A 55 -8.02 13.34 22.43
C GLN A 55 -8.19 12.52 23.72
N LEU A 56 -9.02 13.04 24.63
CA LEU A 56 -9.49 12.37 25.83
C LEU A 56 -10.77 11.58 25.52
N VAL A 57 -11.20 10.74 26.47
CA VAL A 57 -12.40 9.91 26.31
C VAL A 57 -13.69 10.76 26.16
N ASP A 58 -13.70 11.98 26.70
CA ASP A 58 -14.82 12.92 26.59
C ASP A 58 -14.73 13.83 25.35
N GLU A 59 -13.95 13.43 24.34
CA GLU A 59 -13.72 14.10 23.07
C GLU A 59 -12.99 15.46 23.17
N LYS A 60 -12.56 15.86 24.38
CA LYS A 60 -11.73 17.05 24.58
C LYS A 60 -10.26 16.76 24.27
N TRP A 61 -9.54 17.80 23.91
CA TRP A 61 -8.13 17.73 23.53
C TRP A 61 -7.24 18.33 24.60
N VAL A 62 -6.08 17.72 24.78
CA VAL A 62 -5.04 18.20 25.71
C VAL A 62 -3.69 18.32 25.02
N TRP A 63 -2.83 19.20 25.53
CA TRP A 63 -1.41 19.19 25.19
C TRP A 63 -0.71 18.14 26.04
N LEU A 64 -0.37 17.00 25.43
CA LEU A 64 0.10 15.83 26.14
C LEU A 64 1.37 16.11 26.99
N PRO A 65 2.37 16.87 26.52
CA PRO A 65 3.54 17.21 27.35
C PRO A 65 3.18 17.94 28.65
N ALA A 66 2.15 18.79 28.64
CA ALA A 66 1.68 19.48 29.85
C ALA A 66 0.94 18.53 30.80
N VAL A 67 0.19 17.57 30.25
CA VAL A 67 -0.50 16.54 31.04
C VAL A 67 0.46 15.53 31.63
N LEU A 68 1.59 15.23 30.98
CA LEU A 68 2.53 14.20 31.44
C LEU A 68 3.70 14.75 32.25
N ALA A 69 3.93 16.06 32.23
CA ALA A 69 5.05 16.69 32.92
C ALA A 69 5.20 16.21 34.38
N GLY A 70 6.35 15.61 34.68
CA GLY A 70 6.70 15.10 36.02
C GLY A 70 6.01 13.81 36.45
N ARG A 71 5.16 13.20 35.63
CA ARG A 71 4.53 11.90 35.92
C ARG A 71 5.48 10.75 35.61
N VAL A 72 5.34 9.67 36.36
CA VAL A 72 6.13 8.44 36.25
C VAL A 72 5.21 7.25 36.03
N PHE A 73 5.40 6.59 34.89
CA PHE A 73 4.76 5.31 34.59
C PHE A 73 5.74 4.18 34.86
N THR A 74 5.29 3.07 35.44
CA THR A 74 6.18 1.97 35.82
C THR A 74 5.85 0.70 35.07
N HIS A 75 6.90 -0.05 34.71
CA HIS A 75 6.80 -1.33 34.03
C HIS A 75 7.65 -2.37 34.74
N ARG A 76 7.17 -3.62 34.78
CA ARG A 76 7.85 -4.73 35.44
C ARG A 76 8.64 -5.54 34.43
N LEU A 77 9.96 -5.55 34.60
CA LEU A 77 10.88 -6.10 33.62
C LEU A 77 10.85 -7.62 33.54
N CYS A 78 10.83 -8.15 32.33
CA CYS A 78 11.12 -9.55 32.03
C CYS A 78 12.59 -9.75 31.60
N ALA A 79 12.98 -11.00 31.39
CA ALA A 79 14.36 -11.36 31.03
C ALA A 79 14.75 -10.91 29.62
N GLU A 80 13.82 -10.90 28.67
CA GLU A 80 14.05 -10.52 27.27
C GLU A 80 14.30 -9.01 27.13
N GLU A 81 13.47 -8.19 27.79
CA GLU A 81 13.63 -6.74 27.84
C GLU A 81 15.01 -6.31 28.38
N LEU A 82 15.48 -7.01 29.42
CA LEU A 82 16.81 -6.82 29.99
C LEU A 82 17.94 -7.25 29.05
N ALA A 83 17.71 -8.28 28.22
CA ALA A 83 18.71 -8.77 27.28
C ALA A 83 18.96 -7.78 26.14
N TYR A 84 17.90 -7.05 25.73
CA TYR A 84 17.93 -6.19 24.55
C TYR A 84 17.91 -4.68 24.85
N ASP A 85 17.74 -4.29 26.12
CA ASP A 85 17.48 -2.90 26.55
C ASP A 85 16.28 -2.33 25.78
N ALA A 86 15.17 -3.06 25.81
CA ALA A 86 13.95 -2.76 25.08
C ALA A 86 12.77 -2.96 26.04
N LEU A 87 11.92 -1.95 26.23
CA LEU A 87 10.80 -2.00 27.18
C LEU A 87 9.49 -2.15 26.43
N ASN A 88 8.70 -3.17 26.76
CA ASN A 88 7.37 -3.32 26.18
C ASN A 88 6.48 -2.16 26.66
N VAL A 89 5.80 -1.52 25.72
CA VAL A 89 5.07 -0.28 26.03
C VAL A 89 3.67 -0.55 26.54
N THR A 90 2.99 -1.56 26.00
CA THR A 90 1.57 -1.78 26.25
C THR A 90 1.29 -2.69 27.44
N PRO A 91 0.41 -2.30 28.39
CA PRO A 91 -0.27 -1.01 28.50
C PRO A 91 0.47 0.01 29.40
N ASP A 92 1.58 -0.40 30.02
CA ASP A 92 2.15 0.30 31.18
C ASP A 92 2.80 1.64 30.84
N LEU A 93 3.42 1.74 29.67
CA LEU A 93 4.18 2.89 29.20
C LEU A 93 3.52 3.61 28.02
N ASP A 94 2.49 3.05 27.38
CA ASP A 94 1.72 3.71 26.29
C ASP A 94 1.45 5.19 26.57
N PRO A 95 0.96 5.58 27.78
CA PRO A 95 0.58 6.97 28.01
C PRO A 95 1.74 7.95 27.88
N VAL A 96 3.00 7.50 28.06
CA VAL A 96 4.20 8.35 27.93
C VAL A 96 4.94 8.12 26.63
N THR A 97 4.91 6.92 26.07
CA THR A 97 5.59 6.59 24.80
C THR A 97 4.86 7.10 23.57
N ALA A 98 3.57 7.46 23.66
CA ALA A 98 2.87 8.20 22.60
C ALA A 98 3.60 9.49 22.17
N LEU A 99 4.38 10.12 23.08
CA LEU A 99 5.21 11.27 22.72
C LEU A 99 6.36 10.91 21.76
N CYS A 100 6.85 9.67 21.77
CA CYS A 100 7.97 9.22 20.96
C CYS A 100 7.64 9.15 19.46
N GLU A 101 6.38 9.32 19.07
CA GLU A 101 5.97 9.56 17.68
C GLU A 101 6.57 10.86 17.11
N HIS A 102 6.97 11.78 17.99
CA HIS A 102 7.63 13.02 17.59
C HIS A 102 9.13 12.98 17.89
N GLU A 103 9.95 13.29 16.88
CA GLU A 103 11.43 13.25 16.95
C GLU A 103 12.02 13.93 18.19
N GLN A 104 11.40 15.01 18.66
CA GLN A 104 11.87 15.77 19.82
C GLN A 104 11.84 14.97 21.14
N TYR A 105 11.03 13.91 21.22
CA TYR A 105 10.90 13.04 22.39
C TYR A 105 11.56 11.67 22.20
N GLN A 106 12.20 11.41 21.05
CA GLN A 106 12.91 10.14 20.77
C GLN A 106 14.31 10.06 21.43
N ARG A 107 14.52 10.82 22.50
CA ARG A 107 15.77 10.90 23.26
C ARG A 107 15.49 11.01 24.75
N LEU A 108 16.34 10.36 25.52
CA LEU A 108 16.39 10.59 26.96
C LEU A 108 16.99 11.96 27.27
N ALA A 109 16.79 12.44 28.50
CA ALA A 109 17.31 13.71 28.99
C ALA A 109 18.84 13.83 28.95
N ASP A 110 19.56 12.72 28.89
CA ASP A 110 21.02 12.68 28.72
C ASP A 110 21.47 12.72 27.23
N GLY A 111 20.51 12.77 26.31
CA GLY A 111 20.69 12.82 24.86
C GLY A 111 20.80 11.45 24.18
N SER A 112 20.82 10.35 24.94
CA SER A 112 20.81 8.99 24.39
C SER A 112 19.48 8.69 23.68
N PRO A 113 19.49 7.83 22.63
CA PRO A 113 18.28 7.50 21.89
C PRO A 113 17.29 6.68 22.73
N ALA A 114 16.01 7.01 22.61
CA ALA A 114 14.90 6.24 23.17
C ALA A 114 13.66 6.43 22.26
N GLY A 115 13.48 5.53 21.30
CA GLY A 115 12.40 5.58 20.33
C GLY A 115 11.49 4.37 20.45
N ALA A 116 10.19 4.55 20.18
CA ALA A 116 9.29 3.42 19.98
C ALA A 116 9.63 2.76 18.64
N VAL A 117 9.76 1.44 18.65
CA VAL A 117 10.01 0.63 17.45
C VAL A 117 8.92 -0.44 17.30
N LEU A 118 8.63 -0.79 16.05
CA LEU A 118 7.68 -1.84 15.67
C LEU A 118 8.39 -2.87 14.78
N ALA A 119 8.05 -4.15 14.96
CA ALA A 119 8.42 -5.18 13.99
C ALA A 119 7.81 -4.85 12.62
N ASP A 120 8.46 -5.26 11.53
CA ASP A 120 8.13 -4.99 10.12
C ASP A 120 8.37 -3.54 9.65
N PHE A 121 8.38 -2.55 10.56
CA PHE A 121 8.67 -1.14 10.24
C PHE A 121 10.13 -0.75 10.52
N ASP A 122 10.73 -1.34 11.56
CA ASP A 122 12.08 -1.00 12.03
C ASP A 122 13.11 -2.14 11.85
N ASP A 123 12.87 -3.07 10.93
CA ASP A 123 13.68 -4.29 10.73
C ASP A 123 15.17 -4.01 10.62
N GLU A 124 15.58 -3.00 9.85
CA GLU A 124 17.00 -2.63 9.71
C GLU A 124 17.63 -2.24 11.05
N LEU A 125 16.87 -1.59 11.94
CA LEU A 125 17.34 -1.21 13.27
C LEU A 125 17.37 -2.43 14.21
N LEU A 126 16.33 -3.27 14.17
CA LEU A 126 16.21 -4.48 14.97
C LEU A 126 17.30 -5.51 14.61
N GLU A 127 17.53 -5.77 13.32
CA GLU A 127 18.59 -6.63 12.82
C GLU A 127 19.98 -6.15 13.25
N ARG A 128 20.25 -4.83 13.14
CA ARG A 128 21.52 -4.24 13.60
C ARG A 128 21.74 -4.42 15.10
N ARG A 129 20.66 -4.43 15.88
CA ARG A 129 20.68 -4.68 17.32
C ARG A 129 20.68 -6.16 17.68
N GLY A 130 20.41 -7.05 16.72
CA GLY A 130 20.28 -8.48 16.93
C GLY A 130 19.06 -8.83 17.78
N ILE A 131 17.99 -8.06 17.66
CA ILE A 131 16.71 -8.27 18.35
C ILE A 131 15.82 -9.07 17.39
N PRO A 132 15.34 -10.26 17.80
CA PRO A 132 14.39 -11.02 16.98
C PRO A 132 12.99 -10.40 17.06
N ASP A 133 12.20 -10.50 16.00
CA ASP A 133 10.86 -9.89 15.91
C ASP A 133 9.93 -10.38 17.02
N GLU A 134 10.07 -11.65 17.45
CA GLU A 134 9.25 -12.20 18.53
C GLU A 134 9.55 -11.58 19.91
N ALA A 135 10.67 -10.86 20.05
CA ALA A 135 11.01 -10.11 21.26
C ALA A 135 10.51 -8.65 21.22
N VAL A 136 9.88 -8.22 20.14
CA VAL A 136 9.23 -6.91 20.00
C VAL A 136 7.74 -7.08 20.23
N ASP A 137 7.16 -6.31 21.15
CA ASP A 137 5.71 -6.33 21.36
C ASP A 137 4.99 -5.79 20.10
N PRO A 138 3.92 -6.45 19.62
CA PRO A 138 3.18 -6.00 18.43
C PRO A 138 2.61 -4.58 18.53
N ALA A 139 2.34 -4.08 19.75
CA ALA A 139 1.88 -2.71 19.97
C ALA A 139 3.03 -1.70 20.15
N GLY A 140 4.28 -2.16 20.07
CA GLY A 140 5.47 -1.33 20.09
C GLY A 140 6.38 -1.58 21.28
N THR A 141 7.65 -1.26 21.11
CA THR A 141 8.67 -1.42 22.15
C THR A 141 9.52 -0.16 22.24
N LEU A 142 9.74 0.37 23.44
CA LEU A 142 10.64 1.50 23.66
C LEU A 142 12.09 1.00 23.67
N LEU A 143 12.80 1.22 22.57
CA LEU A 143 14.19 0.79 22.40
C LEU A 143 15.16 1.79 23.01
N LEU A 144 15.94 1.34 23.99
CA LEU A 144 16.94 2.17 24.68
C LEU A 144 18.35 1.92 24.13
N ALA A 145 19.29 2.79 24.48
CA ALA A 145 20.71 2.54 24.22
C ALA A 145 21.20 1.26 24.94
N PRO A 146 22.07 0.44 24.32
CA PRO A 146 22.57 -0.78 24.95
C PRO A 146 23.26 -0.51 26.30
N GLY A 147 22.93 -1.33 27.30
CA GLY A 147 23.42 -1.27 28.67
C GLY A 147 22.70 -0.25 29.57
N THR A 148 21.64 0.40 29.11
CA THR A 148 20.88 1.39 29.89
C THR A 148 20.29 0.77 31.16
N LEU A 149 19.55 -0.33 31.02
CA LEU A 149 18.91 -1.02 32.15
C LEU A 149 19.97 -1.62 33.10
N GLY A 150 21.04 -2.17 32.53
CA GLY A 150 22.18 -2.68 33.28
C GLY A 150 22.91 -1.60 34.10
N ALA A 151 23.06 -0.39 33.56
CA ALA A 151 23.66 0.75 34.26
C ALA A 151 22.79 1.25 35.43
N LEU A 152 21.47 1.12 35.33
CA LEU A 152 20.52 1.36 36.42
C LEU A 152 20.51 0.24 37.47
N GLY A 153 21.25 -0.85 37.21
CA GLY A 153 21.34 -2.00 38.10
C GLY A 153 20.02 -2.76 38.22
N LEU A 154 19.17 -2.72 37.19
CA LEU A 154 17.89 -3.42 37.14
C LEU A 154 18.08 -4.93 36.93
N SER A 155 17.14 -5.72 37.40
CA SER A 155 17.09 -7.18 37.28
C SER A 155 15.66 -7.64 37.00
N GLU A 156 15.50 -8.89 36.59
CA GLU A 156 14.17 -9.44 36.24
C GLU A 156 13.20 -9.30 37.43
N GLY A 157 12.00 -8.77 37.14
CA GLY A 157 10.96 -8.47 38.11
C GLY A 157 11.09 -7.11 38.83
N ASP A 158 12.20 -6.39 38.66
CA ASP A 158 12.32 -4.99 39.12
C ASP A 158 11.40 -4.06 38.32
N LEU A 159 11.14 -2.87 38.88
CA LEU A 159 10.37 -1.83 38.21
C LEU A 159 11.29 -0.79 37.56
N ALA A 160 11.11 -0.60 36.26
CA ALA A 160 11.59 0.57 35.54
C ALA A 160 10.50 1.65 35.55
N GLY A 161 10.86 2.89 35.83
CA GLY A 161 10.00 4.07 35.72
C GLY A 161 10.39 4.90 34.51
N VAL A 162 9.41 5.38 33.74
CA VAL A 162 9.61 6.34 32.65
C VAL A 162 8.93 7.65 33.02
N ARG A 163 9.71 8.72 33.04
CA ARG A 163 9.27 10.06 33.46
C ARG A 163 9.55 11.09 32.37
N LEU A 164 8.60 12.00 32.14
CA LEU A 164 8.85 13.19 31.33
C LEU A 164 9.36 14.34 32.21
N THR A 165 10.57 14.84 31.93
CA THR A 165 11.14 16.06 32.54
C THR A 165 11.17 17.21 31.53
N GLU A 166 11.62 18.40 31.96
CA GLU A 166 11.81 19.54 31.04
C GLU A 166 12.90 19.26 29.98
N GLU A 167 13.85 18.39 30.30
CA GLU A 167 14.97 18.00 29.43
C GLU A 167 14.70 16.79 28.53
N GLY A 168 13.59 16.07 28.74
CA GLY A 168 13.20 14.90 27.96
C GLY A 168 12.76 13.71 28.81
N LEU A 169 12.73 12.52 28.22
CA LEU A 169 12.37 11.29 28.92
C LEU A 169 13.51 10.82 29.84
N VAL A 170 13.16 10.26 30.99
CA VAL A 170 14.11 9.67 31.93
C VAL A 170 13.64 8.27 32.27
N VAL A 171 14.53 7.28 32.11
CA VAL A 171 14.33 5.92 32.61
C VAL A 171 15.04 5.81 33.96
N GLU A 172 14.31 5.39 35.00
CA GLU A 172 14.82 5.29 36.37
C GLU A 172 14.45 3.97 37.05
N ARG A 173 15.27 3.55 38.02
CA ARG A 173 14.95 2.39 38.87
C ARG A 173 13.94 2.80 39.94
N VAL A 174 12.81 2.11 40.01
CA VAL A 174 11.78 2.32 41.04
C VAL A 174 11.84 1.21 42.08
N THR A 175 12.04 1.57 43.34
CA THR A 175 12.11 0.59 44.45
C THR A 175 10.88 0.59 45.35
N GLU A 176 10.13 1.68 45.36
CA GLU A 176 8.91 1.85 46.14
C GLU A 176 7.84 2.49 45.25
N VAL A 177 6.61 2.01 45.37
CA VAL A 177 5.44 2.56 44.69
C VAL A 177 4.42 3.03 45.72
N ALA A 178 3.76 4.15 45.43
CA ALA A 178 2.66 4.66 46.23
C ALA A 178 1.38 3.82 46.03
N SER A 179 0.37 4.06 46.86
CA SER A 179 -0.90 3.32 46.79
C SER A 179 -1.71 3.73 45.55
N ALA A 180 -2.05 2.77 44.70
CA ALA A 180 -2.98 2.96 43.57
C ALA A 180 -4.47 2.85 43.97
N GLN A 181 -4.80 3.02 45.26
CA GLN A 181 -6.16 2.89 45.73
C GLN A 181 -7.10 3.90 45.03
N GLY A 182 -8.12 3.39 44.36
CA GLY A 182 -9.12 4.18 43.64
C GLY A 182 -8.74 4.53 42.20
N VAL A 183 -7.51 4.24 41.75
CA VAL A 183 -7.10 4.48 40.35
C VAL A 183 -7.89 3.59 39.40
N GLY A 184 -7.96 2.29 39.67
CA GLY A 184 -8.78 1.36 38.86
C GLY A 184 -10.26 1.76 38.81
N ALA A 185 -10.81 2.32 39.89
CA ALA A 185 -12.20 2.80 39.91
C ALA A 185 -12.42 4.07 39.07
N ARG A 186 -11.39 4.92 38.94
CA ARG A 186 -11.42 6.10 38.07
C ARG A 186 -11.30 5.70 36.60
N LEU A 187 -10.39 4.79 36.29
CA LEU A 187 -10.28 4.19 34.96
C LEU A 187 -11.60 3.51 34.56
N ALA A 188 -12.21 2.73 35.46
CA ALA A 188 -13.51 2.12 35.22
C ALA A 188 -14.63 3.14 34.92
N ALA A 189 -14.53 4.36 35.47
CA ALA A 189 -15.51 5.41 35.28
C ALA A 189 -15.42 6.10 33.91
N THR A 190 -14.30 5.93 33.17
CA THR A 190 -14.16 6.43 31.81
C THR A 190 -14.74 5.46 30.77
N LEU A 191 -15.04 4.22 31.14
CA LEU A 191 -15.41 3.17 30.17
C LEU A 191 -16.90 3.17 29.82
N ASP A 192 -17.19 2.89 28.56
CA ASP A 192 -18.53 2.54 28.09
C ASP A 192 -18.74 1.01 28.18
N ALA A 193 -19.98 0.56 28.38
CA ALA A 193 -20.28 -0.87 28.51
C ALA A 193 -20.36 -1.60 27.16
N GLY A 194 -20.58 -0.87 26.06
CA GLY A 194 -20.81 -1.41 24.72
C GLY A 194 -19.59 -1.34 23.80
N GLN A 195 -18.52 -0.64 24.19
CA GLN A 195 -17.29 -0.51 23.42
C GLN A 195 -16.07 -0.36 24.33
N PRO A 196 -14.90 -0.89 23.93
CA PRO A 196 -13.66 -0.62 24.63
C PRO A 196 -13.20 0.82 24.39
N THR A 197 -12.22 1.25 25.16
CA THR A 197 -11.61 2.57 25.11
C THR A 197 -10.09 2.40 25.00
N TYR A 198 -9.41 3.27 24.25
CA TYR A 198 -7.95 3.27 24.25
C TYR A 198 -7.42 3.50 25.67
N PHE A 199 -6.46 2.66 26.07
CA PHE A 199 -6.00 2.58 27.46
C PHE A 199 -5.33 3.90 27.87
N ASP A 200 -4.46 4.42 27.04
CA ASP A 200 -3.76 5.69 27.22
C ASP A 200 -4.71 6.89 27.28
N ALA A 201 -5.73 6.96 26.42
CA ALA A 201 -6.76 8.00 26.46
C ALA A 201 -7.52 7.99 27.78
N ALA A 202 -7.86 6.81 28.31
CA ALA A 202 -8.46 6.68 29.64
C ALA A 202 -7.50 7.18 30.74
N VAL A 203 -6.21 6.85 30.65
CA VAL A 203 -5.19 7.32 31.60
C VAL A 203 -5.00 8.83 31.53
N TRP A 204 -4.90 9.42 30.33
CA TRP A 204 -4.79 10.87 30.15
C TRP A 204 -6.02 11.60 30.68
N THR A 205 -7.21 11.04 30.47
CA THR A 205 -8.46 11.58 30.99
C THR A 205 -8.41 11.67 32.53
N VAL A 206 -8.02 10.58 33.19
CA VAL A 206 -7.87 10.57 34.65
C VAL A 206 -6.74 11.51 35.10
N CYS A 207 -5.64 11.62 34.35
CA CYS A 207 -4.54 12.54 34.65
C CYS A 207 -4.93 14.01 34.54
N ALA A 208 -5.77 14.35 33.57
CA ALA A 208 -6.31 15.69 33.37
C ALA A 208 -7.29 16.08 34.49
N GLU A 209 -8.10 15.13 34.96
CA GLU A 209 -9.02 15.33 36.08
C GLU A 209 -8.32 15.38 37.45
N GLU A 210 -7.25 14.62 37.62
CA GLU A 210 -6.51 14.50 38.88
C GLU A 210 -5.01 14.81 38.69
N PRO A 211 -4.61 16.10 38.78
CA PRO A 211 -3.25 16.55 38.48
C PRO A 211 -2.13 15.94 39.34
N GLN A 212 -2.46 15.32 40.48
CA GLN A 212 -1.50 14.70 41.39
C GLN A 212 -1.25 13.22 41.06
N LEU A 213 -2.06 12.61 40.20
CA LEU A 213 -1.94 11.20 39.87
C LEU A 213 -0.67 10.92 39.05
N PHE A 214 0.01 9.82 39.37
CA PHE A 214 1.30 9.42 38.77
C PHE A 214 2.47 10.38 38.98
N THR A 215 2.33 11.44 39.81
CA THR A 215 3.47 12.31 40.15
C THR A 215 4.49 11.63 41.07
N GLU A 216 4.04 10.59 41.78
CA GLU A 216 4.87 9.57 42.41
C GLU A 216 4.66 8.22 41.69
N PRO A 217 5.68 7.34 41.63
CA PRO A 217 5.54 6.04 40.99
C PRO A 217 4.39 5.23 41.62
N LEU A 218 3.45 4.77 40.79
CA LEU A 218 2.42 3.80 41.16
C LEU A 218 2.81 2.41 40.64
N PRO A 219 2.16 1.31 41.10
CA PRO A 219 2.27 0.02 40.43
C PRO A 219 1.98 0.14 38.92
N PRO A 220 2.49 -0.80 38.10
CA PRO A 220 2.20 -0.85 36.67
C PRO A 220 0.70 -0.78 36.38
N LEU A 221 0.31 -0.13 35.29
CA LEU A 221 -1.09 0.08 34.92
C LEU A 221 -1.82 -1.26 34.71
N SER A 222 -1.13 -2.23 34.12
CA SER A 222 -1.57 -3.61 33.98
C SER A 222 -1.96 -4.22 35.33
N GLU A 223 -1.11 -4.09 36.35
CA GLU A 223 -1.40 -4.56 37.71
C GLU A 223 -2.60 -3.84 38.34
N ILE A 224 -2.70 -2.52 38.17
CA ILE A 224 -3.81 -1.71 38.69
C ILE A 224 -5.16 -2.14 38.08
N VAL A 225 -5.18 -2.39 36.78
CA VAL A 225 -6.35 -2.82 36.02
C VAL A 225 -6.74 -4.25 36.38
N ASP A 226 -5.77 -5.16 36.45
CA ASP A 226 -5.97 -6.56 36.79
C ASP A 226 -6.52 -6.70 38.23
N ASP A 227 -5.97 -5.94 39.19
CA ASP A 227 -6.43 -5.89 40.59
C ASP A 227 -7.86 -5.34 40.74
N HIS A 228 -8.27 -4.41 39.86
CA HIS A 228 -9.63 -3.89 39.86
C HIS A 228 -10.63 -4.82 39.16
N GLY A 229 -10.16 -5.73 38.31
CA GLY A 229 -10.97 -6.64 37.51
C GLY A 229 -11.50 -6.02 36.23
N LEU A 230 -10.80 -5.05 35.65
CA LEU A 230 -11.08 -4.57 34.28
C LEU A 230 -10.47 -5.54 33.26
N ALA A 231 -10.99 -5.52 32.04
CA ALA A 231 -10.50 -6.34 30.94
C ALA A 231 -9.62 -5.50 30.02
N ARG A 232 -8.54 -6.07 29.48
CA ARG A 232 -7.63 -5.41 28.56
C ARG A 232 -7.21 -6.34 27.42
N HIS A 233 -6.97 -5.78 26.24
CA HIS A 233 -6.48 -6.51 25.08
C HIS A 233 -5.69 -5.56 24.17
N GLY A 234 -4.37 -5.75 24.08
CA GLY A 234 -3.48 -4.77 23.44
C GLY A 234 -3.66 -3.38 24.08
N GLU A 235 -3.81 -2.37 23.23
CA GLU A 235 -4.08 -0.96 23.55
C GLU A 235 -5.50 -0.69 24.10
N TRP A 236 -6.38 -1.70 24.17
CA TRP A 236 -7.77 -1.53 24.54
C TRP A 236 -8.05 -1.86 26.00
N LEU A 237 -8.84 -1.01 26.66
CA LEU A 237 -9.36 -1.17 28.01
C LEU A 237 -10.90 -1.27 27.98
N ALA A 238 -11.47 -2.20 28.76
CA ALA A 238 -12.91 -2.42 28.83
C ALA A 238 -13.38 -2.89 30.22
N PRO A 239 -14.69 -2.82 30.51
CA PRO A 239 -15.24 -3.39 31.74
C PRO A 239 -14.97 -4.90 31.86
N GLY A 240 -14.90 -5.41 33.09
CA GLY A 240 -14.69 -6.83 33.35
C GLY A 240 -15.73 -7.72 32.64
N GLY A 241 -15.26 -8.72 31.90
CA GLY A 241 -16.11 -9.65 31.14
C GLY A 241 -16.52 -9.16 29.74
N PHE A 242 -15.93 -8.07 29.23
CA PHE A 242 -16.12 -7.62 27.86
C PHE A 242 -15.63 -8.67 26.85
N ASP A 243 -16.38 -8.86 25.77
CA ASP A 243 -16.06 -9.82 24.71
C ASP A 243 -15.36 -9.09 23.55
N PHE A 244 -14.04 -8.97 23.64
CA PHE A 244 -13.21 -8.35 22.59
C PHE A 244 -13.34 -9.09 21.26
N GLY A 245 -13.47 -10.43 21.26
CA GLY A 245 -13.63 -11.21 20.05
C GLY A 245 -14.90 -10.86 19.28
N ALA A 246 -16.04 -10.82 19.98
CA ALA A 246 -17.31 -10.40 19.39
C ALA A 246 -17.30 -8.93 18.93
N TRP A 247 -16.60 -8.06 19.66
CA TRP A 247 -16.47 -6.65 19.28
C TRP A 247 -15.61 -6.46 18.03
N HIS A 248 -14.41 -7.06 17.97
CA HIS A 248 -13.54 -7.02 16.79
C HIS A 248 -14.25 -7.62 15.56
N PHE A 249 -14.94 -8.74 15.73
CA PHE A 249 -15.73 -9.35 14.66
C PHE A 249 -16.77 -8.36 14.11
N LYS A 250 -17.53 -7.70 15.00
CA LYS A 250 -18.53 -6.72 14.59
C LYS A 250 -17.89 -5.52 13.88
N ARG A 251 -16.79 -4.97 14.40
CA ARG A 251 -16.10 -3.81 13.80
C ARG A 251 -15.50 -4.15 12.44
N GLY A 252 -14.93 -5.33 12.28
CA GLY A 252 -14.42 -5.82 11.01
C GLY A 252 -15.53 -5.97 9.95
N CYS A 253 -16.69 -6.51 10.35
CA CYS A 253 -17.86 -6.56 9.47
C CYS A 253 -18.38 -5.16 9.09
N GLU A 254 -18.45 -4.22 10.05
CA GLU A 254 -18.87 -2.84 9.79
C GLU A 254 -17.89 -2.13 8.84
N ALA A 255 -16.58 -2.33 9.02
CA ALA A 255 -15.56 -1.76 8.14
C ALA A 255 -15.66 -2.27 6.71
N LEU A 256 -15.90 -3.57 6.51
CA LEU A 256 -16.12 -4.14 5.17
C LEU A 256 -17.44 -3.66 4.55
N ALA A 257 -18.50 -3.55 5.35
CA ALA A 257 -19.79 -3.04 4.90
C ALA A 257 -19.69 -1.58 4.40
N GLU A 258 -18.95 -0.74 5.11
CA GLU A 258 -18.72 0.65 4.74
C GLU A 258 -17.81 0.77 3.51
N ARG A 259 -16.67 0.08 3.52
CA ARG A 259 -15.66 0.15 2.45
C ARG A 259 -16.20 -0.30 1.09
N HIS A 260 -17.03 -1.35 1.09
CA HIS A 260 -17.53 -1.99 -0.13
C HIS A 260 -19.02 -1.80 -0.37
N GLU A 261 -19.68 -0.94 0.43
CA GLU A 261 -21.12 -0.68 0.39
C GLU A 261 -21.98 -1.95 0.45
N LEU A 262 -21.54 -2.96 1.22
CA LEU A 262 -22.22 -4.25 1.35
C LEU A 262 -23.38 -4.20 2.33
N ASP A 263 -24.37 -5.07 2.11
CA ASP A 263 -25.35 -5.34 3.17
C ASP A 263 -24.70 -6.10 4.33
N PRO A 264 -25.25 -5.99 5.56
CA PRO A 264 -24.62 -6.58 6.74
C PRO A 264 -24.38 -8.10 6.66
N ASN A 265 -25.21 -8.87 5.94
CA ASN A 265 -25.00 -10.33 5.86
C ASN A 265 -23.86 -10.69 4.91
N ASP A 266 -23.75 -9.95 3.80
CA ASP A 266 -22.68 -10.09 2.83
C ASP A 266 -21.34 -9.67 3.44
N ALA A 267 -21.33 -8.59 4.23
CA ALA A 267 -20.15 -8.16 4.98
C ALA A 267 -19.71 -9.19 6.02
N VAL A 268 -20.65 -9.78 6.79
CA VAL A 268 -20.36 -10.88 7.71
C VAL A 268 -19.77 -12.09 6.98
N THR A 269 -20.34 -12.44 5.83
CA THR A 269 -19.87 -13.58 5.05
C THR A 269 -18.45 -13.35 4.53
N LEU A 270 -18.19 -12.17 3.95
CA LEU A 270 -16.88 -11.79 3.47
C LEU A 270 -15.86 -11.79 4.61
N TYR A 271 -16.19 -11.16 5.76
CA TYR A 271 -15.30 -11.10 6.91
C TYR A 271 -14.88 -12.49 7.42
N VAL A 272 -15.82 -13.42 7.49
CA VAL A 272 -15.54 -14.80 7.91
C VAL A 272 -14.60 -15.50 6.91
N LEU A 273 -14.83 -15.32 5.60
CA LEU A 273 -13.99 -15.93 4.57
C LEU A 273 -12.57 -15.35 4.56
N VAL A 274 -12.42 -14.03 4.76
CA VAL A 274 -11.12 -13.35 4.91
C VAL A 274 -10.40 -13.87 6.15
N THR A 275 -11.07 -13.89 7.32
CA THR A 275 -10.47 -14.38 8.57
C THR A 275 -9.98 -15.83 8.46
N LEU A 276 -10.75 -16.70 7.79
CA LEU A 276 -10.34 -18.09 7.55
C LEU A 276 -9.12 -18.18 6.62
N HIS A 277 -9.05 -17.31 5.61
CA HIS A 277 -7.87 -17.22 4.74
C HIS A 277 -6.65 -16.72 5.51
N ASP A 278 -6.77 -15.67 6.33
CA ASP A 278 -5.68 -15.11 7.13
C ASP A 278 -5.10 -16.16 8.09
N GLN A 279 -5.95 -16.94 8.74
CA GLN A 279 -5.51 -18.04 9.61
C GLN A 279 -4.71 -19.11 8.84
N ILE A 280 -5.12 -19.42 7.60
CA ILE A 280 -4.37 -20.35 6.74
C ILE A 280 -3.02 -19.72 6.36
N ALA A 281 -3.00 -18.44 5.97
CA ALA A 281 -1.78 -17.73 5.58
C ALA A 281 -0.76 -17.71 6.73
N VAL A 282 -1.18 -17.34 7.95
CA VAL A 282 -0.32 -17.32 9.15
C VAL A 282 0.28 -18.70 9.45
N LEU A 283 -0.52 -19.76 9.32
CA LEU A 283 -0.03 -21.13 9.57
C LEU A 283 0.97 -21.58 8.49
N LEU A 284 0.74 -21.21 7.23
CA LEU A 284 1.68 -21.48 6.14
C LEU A 284 3.00 -20.75 6.35
N ASP A 285 2.95 -19.50 6.79
CA ASP A 285 4.14 -18.71 7.10
C ASP A 285 4.97 -19.34 8.24
N ALA A 286 4.28 -19.84 9.27
CA ALA A 286 4.88 -20.63 10.36
C ALA A 286 5.44 -22.00 9.92
N GLY A 287 5.42 -22.32 8.62
CA GLY A 287 5.98 -23.55 8.05
C GLY A 287 5.09 -24.79 8.23
N VAL A 288 3.82 -24.61 8.61
CA VAL A 288 2.85 -25.70 8.72
C VAL A 288 2.51 -26.22 7.32
N ALA A 289 2.43 -27.54 7.16
CA ALA A 289 2.08 -28.13 5.88
C ALA A 289 0.66 -27.70 5.45
N PRO A 290 0.40 -27.45 4.16
CA PRO A 290 -0.90 -26.97 3.67
C PRO A 290 -2.15 -27.71 4.19
N GLU A 291 -2.10 -29.05 4.23
CA GLU A 291 -3.21 -29.87 4.71
C GLU A 291 -3.43 -29.72 6.24
N GLU A 292 -2.37 -29.48 6.99
CA GLU A 292 -2.40 -29.28 8.45
C GLU A 292 -2.84 -27.86 8.80
N ALA A 293 -2.33 -26.85 8.09
CA ALA A 293 -2.72 -25.45 8.23
C ALA A 293 -4.23 -25.28 8.03
N LEU A 294 -4.74 -25.92 6.98
CA LEU A 294 -6.16 -25.98 6.70
C LEU A 294 -6.98 -26.67 7.80
N ALA A 295 -6.51 -27.82 8.28
CA ALA A 295 -7.24 -28.59 9.30
C ALA A 295 -7.36 -27.77 10.59
N ALA A 296 -6.30 -27.06 10.97
CA ALA A 296 -6.26 -26.18 12.12
C ALA A 296 -7.14 -24.92 11.93
N ALA A 297 -7.05 -24.23 10.79
CA ALA A 297 -7.88 -23.05 10.49
C ALA A 297 -9.38 -23.37 10.41
N THR A 298 -9.73 -24.64 10.13
CA THR A 298 -11.14 -25.09 10.10
C THR A 298 -11.53 -25.93 11.32
N GLU A 299 -10.66 -26.01 12.33
CA GLU A 299 -10.90 -26.73 13.58
C GLU A 299 -12.03 -26.03 14.37
N GLY A 300 -13.10 -26.76 14.68
CA GLY A 300 -14.32 -26.19 15.28
C GLY A 300 -15.34 -25.62 14.28
N ALA A 301 -14.94 -25.32 13.04
CA ALA A 301 -15.85 -24.90 11.95
C ALA A 301 -16.41 -26.09 11.13
N THR A 302 -15.84 -27.29 11.33
CA THR A 302 -16.27 -28.54 10.69
C THR A 302 -16.58 -29.62 11.74
N GLY A 303 -17.83 -29.63 12.21
CA GLY A 303 -18.38 -30.69 13.06
C GLY A 303 -19.24 -31.68 12.26
N PRO A 304 -19.63 -32.84 12.82
CA PRO A 304 -20.52 -33.78 12.13
C PRO A 304 -21.85 -33.18 11.66
N ASP A 305 -22.29 -32.07 12.27
CA ASP A 305 -23.55 -31.36 12.02
C ASP A 305 -23.36 -29.87 11.60
N MET A 306 -22.13 -29.38 11.39
CA MET A 306 -21.84 -27.97 11.05
C MET A 306 -20.72 -27.89 10.00
N ASP A 307 -21.04 -27.43 8.78
CA ASP A 307 -20.05 -27.08 7.74
C ASP A 307 -20.16 -25.59 7.42
N LEU A 308 -19.75 -24.76 8.40
CA LEU A 308 -19.81 -23.30 8.29
C LEU A 308 -18.99 -22.79 7.10
N VAL A 309 -17.88 -23.49 6.77
CA VAL A 309 -17.04 -23.19 5.61
C VAL A 309 -17.84 -23.36 4.31
N GLY A 310 -18.61 -24.45 4.17
CA GLY A 310 -19.50 -24.66 3.04
C GLY A 310 -20.67 -23.66 2.99
N GLU A 311 -21.20 -23.26 4.15
CA GLU A 311 -22.31 -22.29 4.27
C GLU A 311 -21.88 -20.88 3.83
N PHE A 312 -20.82 -20.32 4.42
CA PHE A 312 -20.30 -19.01 4.01
C PHE A 312 -19.71 -19.06 2.59
N GLY A 313 -19.04 -20.15 2.22
CA GLY A 313 -18.53 -20.34 0.87
C GLY A 313 -19.63 -20.41 -0.20
N ALA A 314 -20.88 -20.70 0.16
CA ALA A 314 -22.00 -20.65 -0.79
C ALA A 314 -22.27 -19.23 -1.31
N ALA A 315 -21.93 -18.20 -0.55
CA ALA A 315 -22.11 -16.80 -0.94
C ALA A 315 -21.16 -16.38 -2.08
N LEU A 316 -20.05 -17.10 -2.28
CA LEU A 316 -19.20 -16.95 -3.48
C LEU A 316 -19.91 -17.35 -4.78
N ALA A 317 -21.17 -17.79 -4.69
CA ALA A 317 -22.03 -17.85 -5.84
C ALA A 317 -22.33 -16.45 -6.45
N ASP A 318 -22.14 -15.39 -5.67
CA ASP A 318 -22.13 -14.01 -6.14
C ASP A 318 -20.71 -13.64 -6.63
N PRO A 319 -20.54 -13.26 -7.91
CA PRO A 319 -19.26 -12.79 -8.43
C PRO A 319 -18.67 -11.60 -7.64
N LEU A 320 -19.50 -10.69 -7.13
CA LEU A 320 -19.01 -9.53 -6.37
C LEU A 320 -18.28 -9.99 -5.11
N LEU A 321 -18.87 -10.90 -4.34
CA LEU A 321 -18.23 -11.42 -3.11
C LEU A 321 -16.95 -12.20 -3.40
N ALA A 322 -16.88 -12.89 -4.54
CA ALA A 322 -15.64 -13.55 -4.95
C ALA A 322 -14.54 -12.53 -5.29
N GLU A 323 -14.88 -11.47 -6.01
CA GLU A 323 -13.95 -10.39 -6.36
C GLU A 323 -13.45 -9.65 -5.11
N LEU A 324 -14.37 -9.31 -4.19
CA LEU A 324 -14.02 -8.66 -2.92
C LEU A 324 -13.16 -9.55 -2.02
N LEU A 325 -13.39 -10.87 -2.02
CA LEU A 325 -12.51 -11.80 -1.30
C LEU A 325 -11.08 -11.70 -1.83
N VAL A 326 -10.88 -11.64 -3.15
CA VAL A 326 -9.53 -11.43 -3.74
C VAL A 326 -8.95 -10.09 -3.32
N ALA A 327 -9.76 -9.02 -3.35
CA ALA A 327 -9.30 -7.68 -2.98
C ALA A 327 -8.82 -7.59 -1.52
N GLU A 328 -9.50 -8.30 -0.60
CA GLU A 328 -9.16 -8.31 0.83
C GLU A 328 -8.09 -9.34 1.22
N THR A 329 -7.83 -10.36 0.39
CA THR A 329 -6.92 -11.47 0.75
C THR A 329 -5.59 -11.49 0.01
N ILE A 330 -5.49 -10.81 -1.14
CA ILE A 330 -4.27 -10.83 -1.94
C ILE A 330 -3.65 -9.43 -2.05
N GLY A 331 -2.81 -9.09 -1.07
CA GLY A 331 -1.85 -7.98 -1.13
C GLY A 331 -0.60 -8.31 -1.97
N THR A 332 0.53 -7.67 -1.66
CA THR A 332 1.86 -7.89 -2.29
C THR A 332 2.57 -9.16 -1.78
N ASP A 333 2.05 -9.81 -0.75
CA ASP A 333 2.68 -10.98 -0.13
C ASP A 333 2.40 -12.32 -0.89
N ARG A 334 3.46 -13.12 -1.05
CA ARG A 334 3.44 -14.45 -1.66
C ARG A 334 2.74 -15.48 -0.76
N VAL A 335 2.78 -15.32 0.57
CA VAL A 335 2.17 -16.28 1.51
C VAL A 335 0.65 -16.17 1.47
N GLY A 336 0.10 -14.96 1.52
CA GLY A 336 -1.34 -14.73 1.31
C GLY A 336 -1.84 -15.28 -0.03
N THR A 337 -1.06 -15.13 -1.11
CA THR A 337 -1.38 -15.68 -2.44
C THR A 337 -1.44 -17.22 -2.44
N ALA A 338 -0.47 -17.88 -1.82
CA ALA A 338 -0.45 -19.34 -1.69
C ALA A 338 -1.62 -19.85 -0.81
N GLY A 339 -1.91 -19.12 0.27
CA GLY A 339 -3.07 -19.36 1.15
C GLY A 339 -4.38 -19.36 0.39
N LEU A 340 -4.59 -18.41 -0.54
CA LEU A 340 -5.82 -18.34 -1.32
C LEU A 340 -6.01 -19.55 -2.25
N GLY A 341 -4.95 -19.99 -2.93
CA GLY A 341 -5.01 -21.14 -3.82
C GLY A 341 -5.43 -22.42 -3.10
N LEU A 342 -4.86 -22.65 -1.90
CA LEU A 342 -5.19 -23.78 -1.04
C LEU A 342 -6.61 -23.67 -0.46
N PHE A 343 -6.97 -22.48 0.02
CA PHE A 343 -8.31 -22.21 0.53
C PHE A 343 -9.38 -22.53 -0.52
N ALA A 344 -9.18 -22.04 -1.75
CA ALA A 344 -10.11 -22.24 -2.86
C ALA A 344 -10.22 -23.72 -3.29
N GLU A 345 -9.11 -24.48 -3.27
CA GLU A 345 -9.13 -25.92 -3.57
C GLU A 345 -10.00 -26.70 -2.58
N VAL A 346 -9.91 -26.38 -1.30
CA VAL A 346 -10.68 -27.07 -0.25
C VAL A 346 -12.14 -26.68 -0.33
N LEU A 347 -12.39 -25.39 -0.49
CA LEU A 347 -13.72 -24.81 -0.52
C LEU A 347 -14.57 -25.42 -1.63
N GLU A 348 -13.98 -25.73 -2.80
CA GLU A 348 -14.70 -26.32 -3.95
C GLU A 348 -15.49 -27.60 -3.58
N SER A 349 -14.93 -28.43 -2.69
CA SER A 349 -15.56 -29.69 -2.28
C SER A 349 -16.73 -29.49 -1.30
N LYS A 350 -16.71 -28.39 -0.55
CA LYS A 350 -17.68 -28.05 0.51
C LYS A 350 -18.82 -27.17 0.00
N VAL A 351 -18.57 -26.33 -0.99
CA VAL A 351 -19.57 -25.37 -1.50
C VAL A 351 -20.55 -26.00 -2.49
N PRO A 352 -21.78 -25.44 -2.58
CA PRO A 352 -22.76 -25.87 -3.57
C PRO A 352 -22.26 -25.60 -4.99
N ARG A 353 -22.83 -26.35 -5.96
CA ARG A 353 -22.42 -26.31 -7.37
C ARG A 353 -22.30 -24.89 -7.98
N PRO A 354 -23.20 -23.92 -7.71
CA PRO A 354 -23.07 -22.57 -8.24
C PRO A 354 -21.78 -21.86 -7.79
N ALA A 355 -21.36 -22.02 -6.54
CA ALA A 355 -20.18 -21.34 -5.98
C ALA A 355 -18.84 -21.97 -6.39
N ARG A 356 -18.85 -23.21 -6.91
CA ARG A 356 -17.61 -23.89 -7.32
C ARG A 356 -16.86 -23.18 -8.45
N VAL A 357 -17.58 -22.39 -9.26
CA VAL A 357 -16.97 -21.59 -10.34
C VAL A 357 -16.05 -20.52 -9.75
N ALA A 358 -16.46 -19.88 -8.65
CA ALA A 358 -15.62 -18.94 -7.92
C ALA A 358 -14.37 -19.61 -7.36
N CYS A 359 -14.46 -20.82 -6.79
CA CYS A 359 -13.27 -21.55 -6.33
C CYS A 359 -12.23 -21.79 -7.45
N ARG A 360 -12.70 -22.14 -8.66
CA ARG A 360 -11.81 -22.28 -9.83
C ARG A 360 -11.18 -20.96 -10.24
N TRP A 361 -11.95 -19.88 -10.20
CA TRP A 361 -11.44 -18.54 -10.49
C TRP A 361 -10.42 -18.06 -9.45
N LEU A 362 -10.70 -18.21 -8.15
CA LEU A 362 -9.77 -17.87 -7.05
C LEU A 362 -8.43 -18.61 -7.21
N ARG A 363 -8.47 -19.91 -7.53
CA ARG A 363 -7.26 -20.69 -7.87
C ARG A 363 -6.51 -20.11 -9.06
N ALA A 364 -7.21 -19.69 -10.11
CA ALA A 364 -6.58 -19.08 -11.26
C ALA A 364 -5.87 -17.77 -10.92
N VAL A 365 -6.50 -16.91 -10.11
CA VAL A 365 -5.90 -15.65 -9.65
C VAL A 365 -4.63 -15.93 -8.83
N ALA A 366 -4.69 -16.87 -7.89
CA ALA A 366 -3.53 -17.28 -7.10
C ALA A 366 -2.39 -17.83 -7.98
N LEU A 367 -2.70 -18.71 -8.94
CA LEU A 367 -1.71 -19.29 -9.84
C LEU A 367 -1.04 -18.25 -10.75
N GLU A 368 -1.81 -17.28 -11.26
CA GLU A 368 -1.26 -16.19 -12.06
C GLU A 368 -0.27 -15.34 -11.26
N ARG A 369 -0.62 -14.96 -10.02
CA ARG A 369 0.27 -14.20 -9.13
C ARG A 369 1.50 -14.98 -8.69
N LEU A 370 1.41 -16.31 -8.62
CA LEU A 370 2.57 -17.19 -8.41
C LEU A 370 3.40 -17.42 -9.69
N GLY A 371 3.01 -16.84 -10.82
CA GLY A 371 3.72 -16.89 -12.10
C GLY A 371 3.39 -18.09 -13.00
N ASP A 372 2.45 -18.97 -12.62
CA ASP A 372 2.03 -20.12 -13.44
C ASP A 372 0.78 -19.77 -14.27
N ILE A 373 0.99 -18.93 -15.29
CA ILE A 373 -0.09 -18.49 -16.19
C ILE A 373 -0.76 -19.65 -16.95
N GLU A 374 -0.02 -20.72 -17.24
CA GLU A 374 -0.57 -21.87 -17.94
C GLU A 374 -1.52 -22.66 -17.05
N ALA A 375 -1.20 -22.82 -15.76
CA ALA A 375 -2.10 -23.40 -14.78
C ALA A 375 -3.31 -22.51 -14.52
N ALA A 376 -3.10 -21.19 -14.39
CA ALA A 376 -4.18 -20.23 -14.24
C ALA A 376 -5.19 -20.34 -15.39
N GLU A 377 -4.72 -20.38 -16.65
CA GLU A 377 -5.61 -20.54 -17.80
C GLU A 377 -6.40 -21.87 -17.76
N ARG A 378 -5.78 -22.97 -17.34
CA ARG A 378 -6.49 -24.26 -17.22
C ARG A 378 -7.65 -24.17 -16.23
N GLU A 379 -7.45 -23.50 -15.10
CA GLU A 379 -8.50 -23.28 -14.11
C GLU A 379 -9.60 -22.35 -14.65
N LEU A 380 -9.24 -21.28 -15.38
CA LEU A 380 -10.21 -20.38 -16.03
C LEU A 380 -11.06 -21.11 -17.09
N VAL A 381 -10.46 -21.95 -17.92
CA VAL A 381 -11.18 -22.76 -18.93
C VAL A 381 -12.08 -23.79 -18.26
N ALA A 382 -11.65 -24.37 -17.14
CA ALA A 382 -12.49 -25.25 -16.33
C ALA A 382 -13.70 -24.47 -15.75
N ALA A 383 -13.47 -23.26 -15.23
CA ALA A 383 -14.52 -22.37 -14.74
C ALA A 383 -15.52 -21.99 -15.85
N GLU A 384 -15.04 -21.58 -17.03
CA GLU A 384 -15.88 -21.29 -18.20
C GLU A 384 -16.73 -22.51 -18.61
N THR A 385 -16.18 -23.72 -18.52
CA THR A 385 -16.91 -24.96 -18.82
C THR A 385 -18.01 -25.24 -17.78
N MET A 386 -17.79 -24.88 -16.53
CA MET A 386 -18.75 -25.08 -15.43
C MET A 386 -19.92 -24.11 -15.50
N ASN A 387 -19.64 -22.82 -15.73
CA ASN A 387 -20.65 -21.81 -16.02
C ASN A 387 -20.15 -20.86 -17.12
N PRO A 388 -20.69 -20.98 -18.35
CA PRO A 388 -20.28 -20.16 -19.49
C PRO A 388 -20.61 -18.67 -19.35
N ASP A 389 -21.45 -18.28 -18.40
CA ASP A 389 -21.92 -16.90 -18.26
C ASP A 389 -21.42 -16.25 -16.96
N TRP A 390 -20.45 -16.87 -16.26
CA TRP A 390 -19.82 -16.28 -15.08
C TRP A 390 -18.84 -15.17 -15.48
N PRO A 391 -18.99 -13.92 -15.01
CA PRO A 391 -18.23 -12.80 -15.56
C PRO A 391 -16.72 -12.87 -15.30
N LEU A 392 -16.29 -13.17 -14.06
CA LEU A 392 -14.87 -13.07 -13.67
C LEU A 392 -13.93 -13.94 -14.52
N PRO A 393 -14.19 -15.26 -14.74
CA PRO A 393 -13.34 -16.05 -15.62
C PRO A 393 -13.30 -15.54 -17.07
N LEU A 394 -14.39 -14.93 -17.54
CA LEU A 394 -14.49 -14.44 -18.91
C LEU A 394 -13.66 -13.17 -19.11
N PHE A 395 -13.61 -12.27 -18.12
CA PHE A 395 -12.72 -11.11 -18.14
C PHE A 395 -11.25 -11.53 -18.20
N ASP A 396 -10.83 -12.48 -17.36
CA ASP A 396 -9.44 -12.97 -17.38
C ASP A 396 -9.09 -13.72 -18.66
N LEU A 397 -9.99 -14.58 -19.16
CA LEU A 397 -9.79 -15.26 -20.45
C LEU A 397 -9.75 -14.25 -21.61
N ALA A 398 -10.47 -13.13 -21.52
CA ALA A 398 -10.41 -12.07 -22.52
C ALA A 398 -9.05 -11.36 -22.50
N ARG A 399 -8.46 -11.15 -21.33
CA ARG A 399 -7.10 -10.62 -21.17
C ARG A 399 -6.06 -11.59 -21.75
N ILE A 400 -6.15 -12.88 -21.44
CA ILE A 400 -5.30 -13.93 -22.07
C ILE A 400 -5.47 -13.95 -23.59
N ALA A 401 -6.69 -13.78 -24.10
CA ALA A 401 -6.94 -13.69 -25.54
C ALA A 401 -6.29 -12.42 -26.15
N SER A 402 -6.36 -11.28 -25.44
CA SER A 402 -5.66 -10.05 -25.82
C SER A 402 -4.16 -10.29 -25.93
N ASP A 403 -3.55 -10.94 -24.94
CA ASP A 403 -2.10 -11.24 -24.94
C ASP A 403 -1.69 -12.09 -26.13
N ARG A 404 -2.50 -13.07 -26.51
CA ARG A 404 -2.29 -13.91 -27.71
C ARG A 404 -2.55 -13.20 -29.03
N GLY A 405 -3.07 -11.98 -29.01
CA GLY A 405 -3.45 -11.26 -30.21
C GLY A 405 -4.80 -11.71 -30.80
N ASP A 406 -5.64 -12.42 -30.04
CA ASP A 406 -6.95 -12.95 -30.47
C ASP A 406 -8.08 -11.98 -30.11
N VAL A 407 -8.22 -10.94 -30.94
CA VAL A 407 -9.25 -9.89 -30.80
C VAL A 407 -10.66 -10.45 -30.76
N GLU A 408 -11.00 -11.38 -31.67
CA GLU A 408 -12.37 -11.89 -31.80
C GLU A 408 -12.78 -12.75 -30.61
N ARG A 409 -11.85 -13.57 -30.07
CA ARG A 409 -12.09 -14.31 -28.84
C ARG A 409 -12.28 -13.35 -27.66
N GLY A 410 -11.39 -12.37 -27.49
CA GLY A 410 -11.48 -11.38 -26.42
C GLY A 410 -12.81 -10.63 -26.41
N LEU A 411 -13.21 -10.04 -27.56
CA LEU A 411 -14.50 -9.34 -27.70
C LEU A 411 -15.71 -10.25 -27.50
N THR A 412 -15.60 -11.55 -27.81
CA THR A 412 -16.69 -12.50 -27.57
C THR A 412 -16.84 -12.85 -26.10
N LEU A 413 -15.73 -13.01 -25.38
CA LEU A 413 -15.72 -13.24 -23.94
C LEU A 413 -16.23 -12.02 -23.17
N LEU A 414 -15.75 -10.81 -23.49
CA LEU A 414 -16.19 -9.56 -22.86
C LEU A 414 -17.70 -9.32 -23.03
N ARG A 415 -18.23 -9.53 -24.24
CA ARG A 415 -19.69 -9.42 -24.46
C ARG A 415 -20.51 -10.42 -23.67
N ARG A 416 -19.99 -11.63 -23.43
CA ARG A 416 -20.64 -12.65 -22.58
C ARG A 416 -20.53 -12.30 -21.10
N ALA A 417 -19.41 -11.71 -20.68
CA ALA A 417 -19.21 -11.22 -19.32
C ALA A 417 -20.10 -10.01 -18.98
N GLY A 418 -20.73 -9.40 -19.98
CA GLY A 418 -21.56 -8.20 -19.80
C GLY A 418 -20.75 -6.90 -19.78
N ALA A 419 -19.52 -6.90 -20.31
CA ALA A 419 -18.69 -5.70 -20.38
C ALA A 419 -19.39 -4.57 -21.14
N GLU A 420 -19.34 -3.36 -20.59
CA GLU A 420 -19.85 -2.16 -21.25
C GLU A 420 -19.00 -1.79 -22.48
N PRO A 421 -19.56 -1.06 -23.46
CA PRO A 421 -18.83 -0.69 -24.68
C PRO A 421 -17.59 0.17 -24.45
N ASP A 422 -17.57 0.95 -23.37
CA ASP A 422 -16.47 1.82 -22.93
C ASP A 422 -15.52 1.12 -21.94
N TYR A 423 -15.73 -0.18 -21.66
CA TYR A 423 -14.77 -0.95 -20.88
C TYR A 423 -13.39 -0.91 -21.57
N PRO A 424 -12.29 -0.57 -20.86
CA PRO A 424 -11.00 -0.28 -21.49
C PRO A 424 -10.48 -1.38 -22.43
N LEU A 425 -10.66 -2.65 -22.07
CA LEU A 425 -10.24 -3.76 -22.94
C LEU A 425 -11.13 -3.91 -24.18
N VAL A 426 -12.42 -3.55 -24.11
CA VAL A 426 -13.31 -3.54 -25.29
C VAL A 426 -12.81 -2.49 -26.28
N GLU A 427 -12.59 -1.26 -25.84
CA GLU A 427 -12.08 -0.17 -26.70
C GLU A 427 -10.73 -0.51 -27.32
N LEU A 428 -9.82 -1.08 -26.52
CA LEU A 428 -8.50 -1.51 -26.98
C LEU A 428 -8.62 -2.57 -28.09
N LEU A 429 -9.42 -3.62 -27.86
CA LEU A 429 -9.59 -4.70 -28.83
C LEU A 429 -10.32 -4.23 -30.10
N GLU A 430 -11.30 -3.34 -30.00
CA GLU A 430 -11.96 -2.73 -31.16
C GLU A 430 -10.96 -1.94 -32.02
N MET A 431 -10.06 -1.16 -31.39
CA MET A 431 -9.03 -0.40 -32.09
C MET A 431 -8.06 -1.27 -32.90
N TYR A 432 -7.74 -2.47 -32.40
CA TYR A 432 -6.82 -3.41 -33.08
C TYR A 432 -7.53 -4.47 -33.92
N ARG A 433 -8.85 -4.37 -34.10
CA ARG A 433 -9.62 -5.29 -34.94
C ARG A 433 -9.27 -5.12 -36.42
N ALA A 434 -8.63 -6.12 -37.00
CA ALA A 434 -8.22 -6.08 -38.40
C ALA A 434 -9.45 -6.17 -39.35
N GLU A 435 -9.53 -5.25 -40.31
CA GLU A 435 -10.52 -5.36 -41.38
C GLU A 435 -10.07 -6.33 -42.48
N PRO A 436 -10.98 -7.17 -43.02
CA PRO A 436 -10.69 -7.95 -44.21
C PRO A 436 -10.25 -7.09 -45.38
N ARG A 437 -9.20 -7.54 -46.07
CA ARG A 437 -8.70 -6.89 -47.27
C ARG A 437 -9.77 -6.88 -48.36
N ARG A 438 -10.11 -5.68 -48.82
CA ARG A 438 -11.11 -5.47 -49.89
C ARG A 438 -10.53 -5.66 -51.28
N ASP A 439 -9.20 -5.64 -51.40
CA ASP A 439 -8.45 -5.77 -52.65
C ASP A 439 -8.18 -7.23 -53.06
N VAL A 440 -8.47 -8.22 -52.20
CA VAL A 440 -8.31 -9.65 -52.49
C VAL A 440 -9.67 -10.35 -52.48
N GLY A 441 -10.09 -10.93 -53.60
CA GLY A 441 -11.32 -11.69 -53.69
C GLY A 441 -11.30 -12.94 -52.80
N ARG A 442 -12.43 -13.28 -52.18
CA ARG A 442 -12.58 -14.41 -51.25
C ARG A 442 -11.99 -15.74 -51.76
N ASN A 443 -12.04 -16.00 -53.07
CA ASN A 443 -11.54 -17.24 -53.69
C ASN A 443 -10.15 -17.10 -54.34
N ASP A 444 -9.56 -15.91 -54.35
CA ASP A 444 -8.25 -15.63 -54.95
C ASP A 444 -7.12 -16.21 -54.11
N LEU A 445 -5.92 -16.31 -54.69
CA LEU A 445 -4.73 -16.71 -53.94
C LEU A 445 -4.43 -15.68 -52.86
N CYS A 446 -4.08 -16.16 -51.66
CA CYS A 446 -3.82 -15.30 -50.53
C CYS A 446 -2.52 -14.51 -50.72
N TRP A 447 -2.53 -13.24 -50.29
CA TRP A 447 -1.41 -12.29 -50.39
C TRP A 447 -0.13 -12.76 -49.68
N CYS A 448 -0.25 -13.61 -48.66
CA CYS A 448 0.88 -14.16 -47.90
C CYS A 448 1.79 -15.13 -48.68
N GLY A 449 1.45 -15.46 -49.94
CA GLY A 449 2.27 -16.37 -50.76
C GLY A 449 2.12 -17.86 -50.41
N SER A 450 1.23 -18.25 -49.51
CA SER A 450 1.03 -19.66 -49.10
C SER A 450 0.45 -20.58 -50.19
N GLY A 451 0.03 -20.03 -51.34
CA GLY A 451 -0.66 -20.76 -52.40
C GLY A 451 -2.09 -21.20 -52.07
N ARG A 452 -2.60 -20.88 -50.87
CA ARG A 452 -3.98 -21.19 -50.45
C ARG A 452 -4.94 -20.08 -50.89
N LYS A 453 -6.22 -20.43 -51.08
CA LYS A 453 -7.29 -19.43 -51.30
C LYS A 453 -7.41 -18.52 -50.07
N TYR A 454 -7.65 -17.23 -50.27
CA TYR A 454 -7.76 -16.23 -49.21
C TYR A 454 -8.73 -16.65 -48.09
N LYS A 455 -9.94 -17.15 -48.44
CA LYS A 455 -10.91 -17.71 -47.47
C LYS A 455 -10.43 -18.89 -46.62
N LYS A 456 -9.40 -19.61 -47.06
CA LYS A 456 -8.82 -20.77 -46.37
C LYS A 456 -7.48 -20.42 -45.71
N CYS A 457 -7.05 -19.16 -45.78
CA CYS A 457 -5.76 -18.70 -45.31
C CYS A 457 -5.94 -17.56 -44.30
N HIS A 458 -6.03 -16.30 -44.77
CA HIS A 458 -6.02 -15.12 -43.90
C HIS A 458 -7.38 -14.42 -43.77
N LEU A 459 -8.42 -14.79 -44.54
CA LEU A 459 -9.72 -14.11 -44.40
C LEU A 459 -10.32 -14.36 -43.02
N GLY A 460 -10.46 -13.30 -42.22
CA GLY A 460 -10.87 -13.37 -40.81
C GLY A 460 -9.75 -13.80 -39.86
N ARG A 461 -8.49 -13.73 -40.32
CA ARG A 461 -7.26 -14.02 -39.56
C ARG A 461 -6.15 -13.02 -39.92
N GLU A 462 -6.54 -11.85 -40.40
CA GLU A 462 -5.62 -10.76 -40.66
C GLU A 462 -5.05 -10.28 -39.33
N GLN A 463 -3.74 -10.05 -39.30
CA GLN A 463 -3.07 -9.41 -38.19
C GLN A 463 -2.54 -8.06 -38.66
N LEU A 464 -2.57 -7.08 -37.75
CA LEU A 464 -1.93 -5.80 -37.97
C LEU A 464 -0.39 -5.97 -38.00
N PRO A 465 0.33 -5.15 -38.79
CA PRO A 465 1.78 -5.11 -38.77
C PRO A 465 2.32 -4.94 -37.34
N LEU A 466 3.53 -5.46 -37.07
CA LEU A 466 4.15 -5.36 -35.74
C LEU A 466 4.33 -3.90 -35.28
N ASP A 467 4.57 -2.98 -36.22
CA ASP A 467 4.58 -1.52 -36.02
C ASP A 467 3.29 -1.01 -35.34
N ASP A 468 2.14 -1.48 -35.79
CA ASP A 468 0.84 -1.10 -35.23
C ASP A 468 0.58 -1.85 -33.91
N ARG A 469 0.93 -3.13 -33.83
CA ARG A 469 0.77 -3.95 -32.61
C ARG A 469 1.70 -3.56 -31.46
N ALA A 470 2.82 -2.88 -31.71
CA ALA A 470 3.73 -2.45 -30.65
C ALA A 470 3.02 -1.62 -29.57
N ARG A 471 2.08 -0.72 -29.95
CA ARG A 471 1.29 0.01 -28.96
C ARG A 471 0.32 -0.87 -28.18
N TRP A 472 -0.17 -1.93 -28.80
CA TRP A 472 -0.98 -2.93 -28.11
C TRP A 472 -0.12 -3.73 -27.12
N LEU A 473 1.08 -4.15 -27.50
CA LEU A 473 2.05 -4.81 -26.61
C LEU A 473 2.34 -3.95 -25.38
N TYR A 474 2.60 -2.66 -25.57
CA TYR A 474 2.78 -1.72 -24.46
C TYR A 474 1.52 -1.61 -23.58
N ALA A 475 0.33 -1.57 -24.17
CA ALA A 475 -0.93 -1.56 -23.42
C ALA A 475 -1.18 -2.86 -22.62
N LYS A 476 -0.73 -4.03 -23.11
CA LYS A 476 -0.78 -5.30 -22.36
C LYS A 476 0.05 -5.23 -21.09
N ALA A 477 1.26 -4.66 -21.18
CA ALA A 477 2.13 -4.47 -20.03
C ALA A 477 1.54 -3.48 -19.02
N ILE A 478 0.98 -2.35 -19.47
CA ILE A 478 0.23 -1.42 -18.60
C ILE A 478 -0.91 -2.15 -17.89
N GLN A 479 -1.71 -2.91 -18.65
CA GLN A 479 -2.84 -3.64 -18.08
C GLN A 479 -2.38 -4.65 -17.02
N HIS A 480 -1.24 -5.32 -17.23
CA HIS A 480 -0.66 -6.22 -16.23
C HIS A 480 -0.25 -5.47 -14.96
N ALA A 481 0.47 -4.35 -15.08
CA ALA A 481 0.90 -3.57 -13.92
C ALA A 481 -0.30 -3.12 -13.05
N LEU A 482 -1.36 -2.61 -13.70
CA LEU A 482 -2.57 -2.12 -13.02
C LEU A 482 -3.37 -3.21 -12.28
N VAL A 483 -3.13 -4.50 -12.55
CA VAL A 483 -3.89 -5.61 -11.93
C VAL A 483 -3.02 -6.57 -11.09
N SER A 484 -1.70 -6.39 -11.05
CA SER A 484 -0.76 -7.37 -10.47
C SER A 484 0.01 -6.85 -9.25
N GLY A 485 -0.53 -5.86 -8.54
CA GLY A 485 0.05 -5.38 -7.27
C GLY A 485 1.05 -4.22 -7.38
N TRP A 486 1.19 -3.61 -8.57
CA TRP A 486 2.07 -2.44 -8.77
C TRP A 486 1.41 -1.09 -8.41
N ASN A 487 0.20 -1.12 -7.83
CA ASN A 487 -0.56 0.08 -7.53
C ASN A 487 0.10 0.96 -6.47
N ASP A 488 0.76 0.37 -5.46
CA ASP A 488 1.42 1.13 -4.40
C ASP A 488 2.58 1.95 -4.98
N LEU A 489 3.48 1.30 -5.74
CA LEU A 489 4.56 2.01 -6.45
C LEU A 489 4.00 3.02 -7.46
N LEU A 490 2.89 2.70 -8.14
CA LEU A 490 2.24 3.64 -9.06
C LEU A 490 1.76 4.91 -8.34
N ILE A 491 1.15 4.76 -7.16
CA ILE A 491 0.70 5.87 -6.32
C ILE A 491 1.89 6.67 -5.80
N GLU A 492 2.94 6.01 -5.32
CA GLU A 492 4.16 6.66 -4.83
C GLU A 492 4.84 7.51 -5.93
N VAL A 493 5.00 6.94 -7.12
CA VAL A 493 5.57 7.65 -8.28
C VAL A 493 4.63 8.78 -8.75
N ALA A 494 3.31 8.61 -8.63
CA ALA A 494 2.35 9.67 -8.92
C ALA A 494 2.41 10.81 -7.90
N ASP A 495 2.61 10.51 -6.61
CA ASP A 495 2.79 11.52 -5.56
C ASP A 495 4.01 12.41 -5.86
N GLU A 496 5.13 11.78 -6.20
CA GLU A 496 6.34 12.49 -6.67
C GLU A 496 6.04 13.42 -7.86
N ARG A 497 5.21 12.95 -8.79
CA ARG A 497 4.82 13.74 -9.95
C ARG A 497 3.91 14.92 -9.59
N SER A 498 3.06 14.78 -8.58
CA SER A 498 2.14 15.83 -8.10
C SER A 498 2.71 16.74 -7.01
N ARG A 499 3.87 16.42 -6.41
CA ARG A 499 4.47 17.12 -5.26
C ARG A 499 4.55 18.64 -5.35
N HIS A 500 4.60 19.19 -6.56
CA HIS A 500 4.71 20.63 -6.80
C HIS A 500 3.42 21.29 -7.32
N ALA A 501 2.28 20.59 -7.27
CA ALA A 501 0.99 21.11 -7.72
C ALA A 501 0.35 22.12 -6.73
N GLY A 502 0.85 22.20 -5.50
CA GLY A 502 0.22 23.01 -4.43
C GLY A 502 -1.02 22.31 -3.89
N ASP A 503 -2.01 23.08 -3.44
CA ASP A 503 -3.23 22.58 -2.80
C ASP A 503 -4.31 22.12 -3.81
N ASP A 504 -3.90 21.59 -4.97
CA ASP A 504 -4.83 21.09 -5.99
C ASP A 504 -5.30 19.68 -5.61
N PRO A 505 -6.59 19.49 -5.25
CA PRO A 505 -7.11 18.20 -4.82
C PRO A 505 -7.11 17.15 -5.94
N ASP A 506 -7.04 17.56 -7.22
CA ASP A 506 -7.03 16.66 -8.37
C ASP A 506 -5.60 16.32 -8.86
N ALA A 507 -4.56 16.81 -8.16
CA ALA A 507 -3.17 16.70 -8.60
C ALA A 507 -2.71 15.24 -8.73
N LEU A 508 -2.97 14.40 -7.72
CA LEU A 508 -2.60 12.99 -7.73
C LEU A 508 -3.30 12.22 -8.84
N ASN A 509 -4.61 12.42 -9.01
CA ASN A 509 -5.38 11.78 -10.07
C ASN A 509 -4.90 12.20 -11.47
N THR A 510 -4.52 13.47 -11.64
CA THR A 510 -3.91 13.96 -12.88
C THR A 510 -2.54 13.31 -13.11
N ALA A 511 -1.73 13.14 -12.06
CA ALA A 511 -0.42 12.49 -12.12
C ALA A 511 -0.53 10.99 -12.48
N LEU A 512 -1.51 10.27 -11.96
CA LEU A 512 -1.78 8.87 -12.33
C LEU A 512 -2.07 8.71 -13.84
N GLY A 513 -2.63 9.75 -14.47
CA GLY A 513 -2.86 9.79 -15.92
C GLY A 513 -1.64 10.24 -16.76
N ASP A 514 -0.53 10.64 -16.14
CA ASP A 514 0.68 11.08 -16.84
C ASP A 514 1.44 9.86 -17.41
N PRO A 515 1.70 9.80 -18.74
CA PRO A 515 2.41 8.69 -19.35
C PRO A 515 3.79 8.40 -18.76
N LEU A 516 4.45 9.40 -18.17
CA LEU A 516 5.76 9.21 -17.51
C LEU A 516 5.65 8.28 -16.31
N VAL A 517 4.59 8.40 -15.51
CA VAL A 517 4.43 7.69 -14.24
C VAL A 517 4.34 6.19 -14.51
N ILE A 518 3.41 5.76 -15.35
CA ILE A 518 3.26 4.33 -15.68
C ILE A 518 4.47 3.76 -16.42
N ASP A 519 5.16 4.55 -17.26
CA ASP A 519 6.38 4.09 -17.94
C ASP A 519 7.56 3.91 -16.99
N ALA A 520 7.68 4.78 -15.98
CA ALA A 520 8.66 4.63 -14.92
C ALA A 520 8.40 3.36 -14.12
N VAL A 521 7.16 3.10 -13.72
CA VAL A 521 6.77 1.84 -13.05
C VAL A 521 7.10 0.61 -13.91
N LEU A 522 6.80 0.67 -15.21
CA LEU A 522 7.07 -0.43 -16.13
C LEU A 522 8.57 -0.75 -16.24
N PHE A 523 9.43 0.24 -16.43
CA PHE A 523 10.83 -0.03 -16.78
C PHE A 523 11.82 0.23 -15.66
N GLU A 524 11.68 1.32 -14.93
CA GLU A 524 12.52 1.62 -13.77
C GLU A 524 12.02 0.89 -12.51
N GLY A 525 10.72 0.60 -12.40
CA GLY A 525 10.13 -0.18 -11.32
C GLY A 525 10.19 -1.70 -11.53
N GLY A 526 10.32 -2.17 -12.76
CA GLY A 526 10.45 -3.61 -13.09
C GLY A 526 9.15 -4.31 -13.53
N ALA A 527 8.01 -3.63 -13.55
CA ALA A 527 6.72 -4.26 -13.89
C ALA A 527 6.66 -4.83 -15.31
N PHE A 528 7.46 -4.30 -16.25
CA PHE A 528 7.57 -4.82 -17.61
C PHE A 528 8.38 -6.13 -17.67
N GLU A 529 9.37 -6.30 -16.80
CA GLU A 529 10.12 -7.56 -16.69
C GLU A 529 9.21 -8.66 -16.14
N GLU A 530 8.51 -8.39 -15.03
CA GLU A 530 7.52 -9.30 -14.45
C GLU A 530 6.43 -9.69 -15.45
N PHE A 531 5.90 -8.73 -16.22
CA PHE A 531 4.95 -9.00 -17.30
C PHE A 531 5.47 -10.06 -18.28
N LEU A 532 6.74 -10.01 -18.65
CA LEU A 532 7.33 -10.98 -19.57
C LEU A 532 7.65 -12.32 -18.92
N GLU A 533 8.00 -12.32 -17.64
CA GLU A 533 8.19 -13.56 -16.88
C GLU A 533 6.88 -14.34 -16.76
N ILE A 534 5.82 -13.66 -16.34
CA ILE A 534 4.51 -14.28 -16.08
C ILE A 534 3.75 -14.53 -17.38
N ARG A 535 3.62 -13.53 -18.25
CA ARG A 535 2.71 -13.57 -19.41
C ARG A 535 3.42 -13.71 -20.75
N GLY A 536 4.75 -13.63 -20.81
CA GLY A 536 5.50 -13.67 -22.05
C GLY A 536 5.31 -14.95 -22.87
N SER A 537 4.94 -16.07 -22.25
CA SER A 537 4.61 -17.34 -22.93
C SER A 537 3.30 -17.27 -23.73
N LEU A 538 2.42 -16.32 -23.42
CA LEU A 538 1.15 -16.10 -24.14
C LEU A 538 1.33 -15.26 -25.41
N LEU A 539 2.36 -14.44 -25.47
CA LEU A 539 2.55 -13.47 -26.56
C LEU A 539 2.87 -14.16 -27.89
N PRO A 540 2.43 -13.59 -29.04
CA PRO A 540 2.98 -13.95 -30.34
C PRO A 540 4.52 -13.88 -30.36
N ASP A 541 5.19 -14.82 -31.04
CA ASP A 541 6.65 -14.92 -31.06
C ASP A 541 7.37 -13.60 -31.40
N ASP A 542 6.79 -12.82 -32.32
CA ASP A 542 7.37 -11.55 -32.76
C ASP A 542 7.16 -10.41 -31.75
N GLU A 543 6.03 -10.38 -31.04
CA GLU A 543 5.78 -9.49 -29.90
C GLU A 543 6.67 -9.85 -28.72
N ARG A 544 6.83 -11.14 -28.41
CA ARG A 544 7.70 -11.60 -27.32
C ARG A 544 9.16 -11.20 -27.58
N LEU A 545 9.66 -11.40 -28.80
CA LEU A 545 11.00 -10.98 -29.18
C LEU A 545 11.15 -9.45 -29.10
N LEU A 546 10.15 -8.70 -29.54
CA LEU A 546 10.15 -7.24 -29.45
C LEU A 546 10.20 -6.77 -27.98
N ALA A 547 9.40 -7.38 -27.11
CA ALA A 547 9.36 -7.04 -25.70
C ALA A 547 10.70 -7.35 -25.00
N GLN A 548 11.32 -8.49 -25.31
CA GLN A 548 12.67 -8.83 -24.82
C GLN A 548 13.71 -7.80 -25.24
N GLN A 549 13.59 -7.23 -26.46
CA GLN A 549 14.47 -6.15 -26.89
C GLN A 549 14.24 -4.88 -26.08
N TRP A 550 12.98 -4.56 -25.71
CA TRP A 550 12.66 -3.35 -24.94
C TRP A 550 13.32 -3.33 -23.56
N LEU A 551 13.46 -4.48 -22.90
CA LEU A 551 14.18 -4.60 -21.62
C LEU A 551 15.64 -4.13 -21.71
N SER A 552 16.25 -4.20 -22.89
CA SER A 552 17.64 -3.75 -23.10
C SER A 552 17.77 -2.29 -23.55
N VAL A 553 16.65 -1.55 -23.65
CA VAL A 553 16.66 -0.16 -24.13
C VAL A 553 16.41 0.78 -22.95
N PRO A 554 17.47 1.44 -22.41
CA PRO A 554 17.32 2.36 -21.31
C PRO A 554 16.65 3.67 -21.76
N ARG A 555 16.11 4.41 -20.79
CA ARG A 555 15.71 5.81 -20.98
C ARG A 555 16.95 6.66 -21.27
N SER A 556 16.81 7.67 -22.13
CA SER A 556 17.93 8.56 -22.44
C SER A 556 17.51 10.01 -22.63
N VAL A 557 18.51 10.89 -22.70
CA VAL A 557 18.37 12.30 -23.06
C VAL A 557 18.71 12.46 -24.53
N PHE A 558 17.78 13.01 -25.28
CA PHE A 558 17.85 13.18 -26.72
C PHE A 558 17.88 14.66 -27.11
N GLU A 559 18.75 15.02 -28.06
CA GLU A 559 18.65 16.29 -28.78
C GLU A 559 17.81 16.11 -30.05
N VAL A 560 16.81 16.98 -30.23
CA VAL A 560 15.99 17.01 -31.44
C VAL A 560 16.74 17.67 -32.59
N GLU A 561 17.25 16.90 -33.53
CA GLU A 561 18.00 17.45 -34.68
C GLU A 561 17.04 17.93 -35.78
N ARG A 562 15.99 17.17 -36.09
CA ARG A 562 15.08 17.49 -37.19
C ARG A 562 13.64 17.07 -36.88
N VAL A 563 12.70 17.97 -37.13
CA VAL A 563 11.25 17.69 -37.00
C VAL A 563 10.59 17.66 -38.38
N GLN A 564 9.99 16.52 -38.73
CA GLN A 564 9.03 16.41 -39.83
C GLN A 564 7.63 16.40 -39.24
N ARG A 565 7.00 17.58 -39.22
CA ARG A 565 5.73 17.82 -38.52
C ARG A 565 4.68 16.75 -38.84
N GLY A 566 4.19 16.10 -37.80
CA GLY A 566 3.13 15.09 -37.88
C GLY A 566 3.54 13.78 -38.56
N TYR A 567 4.83 13.51 -38.76
CA TYR A 567 5.32 12.28 -39.39
C TYR A 567 6.46 11.62 -38.61
N SER A 568 7.58 12.32 -38.40
CA SER A 568 8.74 11.76 -37.71
C SER A 568 9.64 12.84 -37.10
N VAL A 569 10.43 12.47 -36.10
CA VAL A 569 11.46 13.30 -35.49
C VAL A 569 12.79 12.54 -35.56
N THR A 570 13.85 13.22 -36.00
CA THR A 570 15.23 12.72 -35.89
C THR A 570 15.80 13.23 -34.59
N VAL A 571 16.26 12.32 -33.75
CA VAL A 571 16.83 12.60 -32.44
C VAL A 571 18.21 11.98 -32.30
N ARG A 572 19.12 12.67 -31.63
CA ARG A 572 20.42 12.15 -31.26
C ARG A 572 20.45 11.85 -29.77
N ASP A 573 20.72 10.60 -29.42
CA ASP A 573 20.96 10.18 -28.04
C ASP A 573 22.27 10.82 -27.55
N LEU A 574 22.20 11.53 -26.43
CA LEU A 574 23.36 12.24 -25.87
C LEU A 574 24.23 11.36 -24.97
N ARG A 575 23.75 10.19 -24.54
CA ARG A 575 24.50 9.20 -23.77
C ARG A 575 25.31 8.30 -24.71
N THR A 576 24.70 7.86 -25.81
CA THR A 576 25.34 6.91 -26.75
C THR A 576 25.93 7.58 -28.01
N GLY A 577 25.39 8.74 -28.40
CA GLY A 577 25.72 9.41 -29.67
C GLY A 577 24.94 8.90 -30.88
N ASP A 578 24.10 7.87 -30.72
CA ASP A 578 23.32 7.27 -31.79
C ASP A 578 22.21 8.21 -32.28
N THR A 579 21.85 8.09 -33.56
CA THR A 579 20.79 8.89 -34.17
C THR A 579 19.62 8.01 -34.57
N HIS A 580 18.43 8.35 -34.08
CA HIS A 580 17.21 7.59 -34.33
C HIS A 580 16.20 8.43 -35.11
N GLN A 581 15.51 7.79 -36.06
CA GLN A 581 14.32 8.35 -36.68
C GLN A 581 13.08 7.76 -36.00
N VAL A 582 12.44 8.59 -35.17
CA VAL A 582 11.28 8.20 -34.37
C VAL A 582 10.00 8.63 -35.08
N ARG A 583 9.08 7.69 -35.31
CA ARG A 583 7.74 7.98 -35.83
C ARG A 583 6.87 8.46 -34.67
N GLU A 584 6.52 9.74 -34.67
CA GLU A 584 5.76 10.31 -33.57
C GLU A 584 4.73 11.34 -34.08
N HIS A 585 3.44 10.99 -33.96
CA HIS A 585 2.33 11.79 -34.48
C HIS A 585 1.84 12.86 -33.50
N ALA A 586 1.94 12.63 -32.18
CA ALA A 586 1.45 13.53 -31.14
C ALA A 586 2.55 14.49 -30.66
N ALA A 587 3.71 13.96 -30.23
CA ALA A 587 4.82 14.79 -29.74
C ALA A 587 5.52 15.60 -30.87
N GLY A 588 5.52 15.08 -32.09
CA GLY A 588 6.07 15.77 -33.28
C GLY A 588 5.35 17.08 -33.65
N ARG A 589 4.22 17.40 -33.00
CA ARG A 589 3.53 18.70 -33.17
C ARG A 589 4.11 19.79 -32.26
N GLN A 590 4.74 19.43 -31.14
CA GLN A 590 5.20 20.36 -30.12
C GLN A 590 6.73 20.48 -30.05
N LEU A 591 7.47 19.43 -30.44
CA LEU A 591 8.93 19.42 -30.42
C LEU A 591 9.56 20.42 -31.42
N LYS A 592 10.68 21.01 -31.02
CA LYS A 592 11.46 21.97 -31.84
C LYS A 592 12.89 21.47 -32.02
N THR A 593 13.47 21.73 -33.19
CA THR A 593 14.91 21.49 -33.42
C THR A 593 15.74 22.22 -32.37
N GLY A 594 16.74 21.54 -31.81
CA GLY A 594 17.61 22.00 -30.73
C GLY A 594 17.05 21.80 -29.32
N GLN A 595 15.82 21.30 -29.18
CA GLN A 595 15.24 20.97 -27.88
C GLN A 595 15.87 19.69 -27.31
N LEU A 596 16.07 19.65 -26.00
CA LEU A 596 16.44 18.45 -25.27
C LEU A 596 15.21 17.80 -24.66
N VAL A 597 15.13 16.47 -24.73
CA VAL A 597 14.04 15.69 -24.14
C VAL A 597 14.56 14.44 -23.47
N CYS A 598 13.94 14.04 -22.36
CA CYS A 598 14.11 12.74 -21.72
C CYS A 598 12.96 11.84 -22.17
N ALA A 599 13.28 10.68 -22.75
CA ALA A 599 12.27 9.77 -23.29
C ALA A 599 12.83 8.34 -23.41
N ARG A 600 11.97 7.39 -23.77
CA ARG A 600 12.37 6.04 -24.18
C ARG A 600 12.02 5.81 -25.65
N ALA A 601 13.04 5.69 -26.50
CA ALA A 601 12.88 5.39 -27.92
C ALA A 601 12.92 3.87 -28.14
N LEU A 602 11.76 3.23 -28.26
CA LEU A 602 11.65 1.78 -28.42
C LEU A 602 11.46 1.38 -29.89
N PRO A 603 11.98 0.21 -30.31
CA PRO A 603 11.65 -0.37 -31.61
C PRO A 603 10.17 -0.77 -31.68
N ALA A 604 9.56 -0.62 -32.85
CA ALA A 604 8.19 -0.99 -33.19
C ALA A 604 8.20 -1.59 -34.61
N GLY A 605 8.64 -2.83 -34.74
CA GLY A 605 8.95 -3.46 -36.03
C GLY A 605 10.13 -2.76 -36.71
N ASP A 606 9.94 -2.30 -37.95
CA ASP A 606 10.99 -1.61 -38.73
C ASP A 606 11.15 -0.11 -38.39
N THR A 607 10.51 0.36 -37.31
CA THR A 607 10.49 1.78 -36.92
C THR A 607 10.85 1.96 -35.44
N MET A 608 11.19 3.19 -35.05
CA MET A 608 11.33 3.58 -33.64
C MET A 608 10.15 4.46 -33.23
N ARG A 609 9.68 4.36 -31.98
CA ARG A 609 8.60 5.16 -31.41
C ARG A 609 8.97 5.63 -29.99
N PHE A 610 8.40 6.76 -29.56
CA PHE A 610 8.45 7.14 -28.15
C PHE A 610 7.29 6.48 -27.40
N PHE A 611 7.60 5.92 -26.24
CA PHE A 611 6.64 5.42 -25.25
C PHE A 611 6.85 6.18 -23.94
N GLY A 612 5.86 6.14 -23.05
CA GLY A 612 5.98 6.76 -21.73
C GLY A 612 6.08 8.28 -21.68
N GLY A 613 5.64 8.97 -22.73
CA GLY A 613 5.73 10.41 -22.82
C GLY A 613 7.11 10.92 -23.27
N VAL A 614 7.22 12.24 -23.39
CA VAL A 614 8.44 12.92 -23.84
C VAL A 614 8.62 14.15 -22.97
N GLU A 615 9.63 14.11 -22.09
CA GLU A 615 9.82 15.14 -21.07
C GLU A 615 10.83 16.20 -21.51
N PRO A 616 10.43 17.47 -21.69
CA PRO A 616 11.35 18.56 -21.94
C PRO A 616 12.46 18.68 -20.87
N VAL A 617 13.71 18.81 -21.33
CA VAL A 617 14.89 19.00 -20.47
C VAL A 617 15.49 20.38 -20.73
N ALA A 618 15.76 21.13 -19.67
CA ALA A 618 16.47 22.40 -19.78
C ALA A 618 17.98 22.16 -20.00
N LEU A 619 18.64 23.01 -20.78
CA LEU A 619 20.05 22.82 -21.14
C LEU A 619 20.99 22.71 -19.91
N HIS A 620 20.70 23.42 -18.82
CA HIS A 620 21.51 23.39 -17.60
C HIS A 620 21.31 22.10 -16.77
N GLU A 621 20.22 21.37 -17.00
CA GLU A 621 19.91 20.09 -16.33
C GLU A 621 20.45 18.88 -17.09
N ARG A 622 20.93 19.08 -18.34
CA ARG A 622 21.36 17.98 -19.23
C ARG A 622 22.37 17.05 -18.58
N ASP A 623 23.48 17.59 -18.08
CA ASP A 623 24.58 16.76 -17.57
C ASP A 623 24.21 16.09 -16.25
N ARG A 624 23.41 16.77 -15.42
CA ARG A 624 22.87 16.21 -14.16
C ARG A 624 21.93 15.04 -14.41
N LEU A 625 20.98 15.20 -15.34
CA LEU A 625 20.07 14.12 -15.71
C LEU A 625 20.79 12.94 -16.36
N ILE A 626 21.80 13.19 -17.20
CA ILE A 626 22.62 12.11 -17.76
C ILE A 626 23.33 11.35 -16.63
N ASN A 627 23.99 12.06 -15.71
CA ASN A 627 24.66 11.43 -14.58
C ASN A 627 23.69 10.62 -13.73
N LEU A 628 22.48 11.14 -13.46
CA LEU A 628 21.44 10.41 -12.75
C LEU A 628 21.03 9.14 -13.51
N LEU A 629 20.76 9.22 -14.81
CA LEU A 629 20.38 8.03 -15.59
C LEU A 629 21.52 6.99 -15.71
N ASP A 630 22.78 7.40 -15.54
CA ASP A 630 23.94 6.50 -15.51
C ASP A 630 24.06 5.74 -14.17
N THR A 631 23.35 6.16 -13.12
CA THR A 631 23.26 5.41 -11.85
C THR A 631 22.09 4.42 -11.81
N GLU A 632 21.31 4.30 -12.89
CA GLU A 632 20.13 3.43 -12.96
C GLU A 632 19.13 3.70 -11.81
N PRO A 633 18.55 4.91 -11.74
CA PRO A 633 17.69 5.30 -10.63
C PRO A 633 16.39 4.49 -10.65
N ASP A 634 15.83 4.25 -9.47
CA ASP A 634 14.47 3.73 -9.33
C ASP A 634 13.42 4.71 -9.88
N ALA A 635 12.19 4.23 -10.02
CA ALA A 635 11.07 4.99 -10.60
C ALA A 635 10.75 6.27 -9.81
N VAL A 636 10.80 6.20 -8.48
CA VAL A 636 10.46 7.29 -7.56
C VAL A 636 11.49 8.42 -7.69
N THR A 637 12.77 8.09 -7.56
CA THR A 637 13.91 9.02 -7.70
C THR A 637 13.93 9.70 -9.07
N LEU A 638 13.69 8.93 -10.14
CA LEU A 638 13.66 9.48 -11.49
C LEU A 638 12.51 10.49 -11.67
N VAL A 639 11.30 10.13 -11.25
CA VAL A 639 10.12 10.98 -11.42
C VAL A 639 10.18 12.21 -10.51
N ALA A 640 10.70 12.07 -9.30
CA ALA A 640 11.01 13.19 -8.41
C ALA A 640 11.90 14.23 -9.13
N TYR A 641 13.02 13.77 -9.70
CA TYR A 641 13.96 14.64 -10.41
C TYR A 641 13.30 15.34 -11.61
N LEU A 642 12.58 14.59 -12.46
CA LEU A 642 11.93 15.15 -13.64
C LEU A 642 10.79 16.13 -13.29
N SER A 643 10.23 16.02 -12.09
CA SER A 643 9.14 16.87 -11.58
C SER A 643 9.63 18.19 -10.98
N LEU A 644 10.92 18.32 -10.65
CA LEU A 644 11.54 19.60 -10.20
C LEU A 644 11.30 20.77 -11.15
N ARG A 645 11.03 20.50 -12.44
CA ARG A 645 10.64 21.51 -13.43
C ARG A 645 9.30 22.21 -13.13
N PHE A 646 8.51 21.68 -12.20
CA PHE A 646 7.27 22.28 -11.70
C PHE A 646 7.48 23.02 -10.37
N ALA A 647 8.58 22.72 -9.65
CA ALA A 647 8.88 23.34 -8.36
C ALA A 647 8.97 24.88 -8.44
N PRO A 648 8.66 25.61 -7.35
CA PRO A 648 8.88 27.04 -7.26
C PRO A 648 10.35 27.41 -7.53
N ALA A 649 10.59 28.61 -8.08
CA ALA A 649 11.94 29.05 -8.46
C ALA A 649 12.96 29.03 -7.29
N ALA A 650 12.50 29.18 -6.05
CA ALA A 650 13.33 29.11 -4.85
C ALA A 650 13.92 27.70 -4.60
N VAL A 651 13.17 26.65 -4.92
CA VAL A 651 13.60 25.24 -4.75
C VAL A 651 14.58 24.81 -5.85
N ARG A 652 14.36 25.30 -7.09
CA ARG A 652 15.27 25.01 -8.23
C ARG A 652 16.69 25.57 -8.07
N VAL A 653 16.86 26.58 -7.22
CA VAL A 653 18.17 27.20 -6.90
C VAL A 653 18.85 26.50 -5.71
N ALA A 654 18.10 25.76 -4.89
CA ALA A 654 18.59 25.14 -3.66
C ALA A 654 19.16 23.73 -3.84
N ALA A 655 18.96 23.07 -4.98
CA ALA A 655 19.68 21.84 -5.32
C ALA A 655 21.18 22.16 -5.47
N PRO A 656 22.05 21.77 -4.53
CA PRO A 656 23.43 22.22 -4.51
C PRO A 656 24.20 21.67 -5.72
N PRO A 657 25.22 22.39 -6.22
CA PRO A 657 26.25 21.76 -7.02
C PRO A 657 27.06 20.85 -6.08
N ASP A 658 27.26 19.59 -6.45
CA ASP A 658 28.04 18.58 -5.72
C ASP A 658 27.35 17.91 -4.50
N SER A 659 26.58 16.86 -4.77
CA SER A 659 26.57 15.65 -3.93
C SER A 659 26.26 14.47 -4.85
N ALA A 660 27.32 13.76 -5.26
CA ALA A 660 27.19 12.38 -5.69
C ALA A 660 26.96 11.54 -4.42
N PRO A 661 26.09 10.50 -4.45
CA PRO A 661 26.03 9.55 -3.36
C PRO A 661 27.35 8.75 -3.33
N GLU A 662 27.98 8.69 -2.15
CA GLU A 662 28.96 7.65 -1.80
C GLU A 662 28.23 6.40 -1.32
#